data_AF-A0A4Q3VSL8-F1
#
_entry.id   AF-A0A4Q3VSL8-F1
#
_cell.length_a   1.000
_cell.length_b   1.000
_cell.length_c   1.000
_cell.angle_alpha   90.00
_cell.angle_beta   90.00
_cell.angle_gamma   90.00
#
_symmetry.space_group_name_H-M   'P 1'
#
loop_
_entity.id
_entity.type
_entity.pdbx_description
1 polymer ?
#
loop_
_entity_poly.entity_id
_entity_poly.type
_entity_poly.pdbx_seq_one_letter_code
_entity_poly.pdbx_strand_id
1 'polypeptide(L)'
;YKRLRPGEAANEDAAKQLIYGLFFDIKRYDLGKVGRRFLNQRLGLNIPLTTRNLTCDDLAEILKAMLPYLERKAERDDIDDLKNKRVRSVGELLQSQLRLGFVRMEKVARERMTSTDQENLLPGIILSVKPISASIKSFFSSNQLSTFMDQTNPLSEITNKRRLSSLGPGGLQRNSAKLEVRDVHRSHYGRICPIETPEGPNIGLISQLTSLARVDEFGFIQTPYRLVDQGTITDKVVYLTAQEENGQFVAPADVQTDENNFMVDARVQVRVAGQVTGGESYPTVKREAIQFMDVSPVQIISVATALIPFLENDDANRALMGANMQRQAVPCLHSEKPLVGTGYERVAAVDSGAAVIAKEGGVVEYVSSLEVRVRRDDGTVDKYPLMHMVQSNKSTCFTQRPVVELNQRVLVGDPLADGPCVDKAELALGKNVLVSFMPWNGYNYEDAILISERMVRDDVYTSIHIERHESEAVDTKLGPEEITRDIPNVGEDALKDLDENGIIRIGAEVRPEDILVGKVAPKGQVEMTAEERLIIAIFGKKAEETRDVSLRLPHGEKGTIIDVKVYSRYKYLSPSINYVYKESKKRERLVCDRTEEPLLQIPGDELPAGTNMTVQVYIAQKRKLMVGDKMAGRHGNKGVISKVLPMEDMPFLADGTPVDIVLNPLGVPSRMNIGQILETHLGYVGKHLGVEYKCPAFEGATENDILDEMQRLANHMRAQALQAYATAELKLDVRFFKGDTYDEMVAKVEASLRRLGRNGLERVSRTVAAAPIKTIEELAQVDLETFVPEIPEDEIDEEAFAGSEEIYKEIQERIEKNVFTRAGIDPRSCKSTIRDGLTGDTVPNPITVGMIYMLKLEH
;
A
#
# COMPACT_ATOMS: atom_id res chain seq x y z
N TYR A 1 45.80 24.00 24.51
CA TYR A 1 46.81 23.03 24.03
C TYR A 1 46.98 21.85 25.00
N LYS A 2 47.56 22.03 26.19
CA LYS A 2 47.83 20.94 27.17
C LYS A 2 46.63 20.04 27.48
N ARG A 3 45.41 20.58 27.52
CA ARG A 3 44.16 19.80 27.73
C ARG A 3 43.77 18.94 26.52
N LEU A 4 43.99 19.42 25.30
CA LEU A 4 43.62 18.71 24.06
C LEU A 4 44.69 17.71 23.63
N ARG A 5 45.97 17.99 23.96
CA ARG A 5 47.11 17.13 23.68
C ARG A 5 47.90 16.88 24.96
N PRO A 6 47.41 15.98 25.83
CA PRO A 6 48.12 15.64 27.05
C PRO A 6 49.44 14.94 26.71
N GLY A 7 50.54 15.37 27.33
CA GLY A 7 51.87 14.76 27.16
C GLY A 7 52.74 15.34 26.04
N GLU A 8 52.19 16.14 25.12
CA GLU A 8 53.00 16.86 24.13
C GLU A 8 53.59 18.15 24.73
N ALA A 9 54.86 18.43 24.42
CA ALA A 9 55.49 19.70 24.80
C ALA A 9 54.73 20.86 24.14
N ALA A 10 54.36 21.87 24.94
CA ALA A 10 53.59 23.00 24.46
C ALA A 10 54.51 24.01 23.78
N ASN A 11 54.43 24.09 22.44
CA ASN A 11 55.03 25.17 21.66
C ASN A 11 53.95 26.24 21.34
N GLU A 12 54.30 27.53 21.40
CA GLU A 12 53.37 28.63 21.21
C GLU A 12 52.78 28.63 19.79
N ASP A 13 53.61 28.46 18.77
CA ASP A 13 53.18 28.45 17.37
C ASP A 13 52.26 27.27 17.07
N ALA A 14 52.63 26.08 17.56
CA ALA A 14 51.81 24.88 17.44
C ALA A 14 50.46 25.06 18.15
N ALA A 15 50.44 25.75 19.29
CA ALA A 15 49.21 26.04 20.03
C ALA A 15 48.30 27.04 19.30
N LYS A 16 48.87 28.11 18.74
CA LYS A 16 48.15 29.09 17.92
C LYS A 16 47.54 28.42 16.68
N GLN A 17 48.34 27.63 15.97
CA GLN A 17 47.89 26.93 14.76
C GLN A 17 46.80 25.88 15.08
N LEU A 18 46.89 25.20 16.22
CA LEU A 18 45.86 24.25 16.66
C LEU A 18 44.52 24.96 16.89
N ILE A 19 44.51 26.10 17.61
CA ILE A 19 43.29 26.86 17.87
C ILE A 19 42.71 27.43 16.57
N TYR A 20 43.56 27.99 15.70
CA TYR A 20 43.14 28.47 14.39
C TYR A 20 42.47 27.35 13.57
N GLY A 21 43.10 26.18 13.52
CA GLY A 21 42.60 25.02 12.81
C GLY A 21 41.32 24.40 13.38
N LEU A 22 40.92 24.72 14.62
CA LEU A 22 39.71 24.17 15.24
C LEU A 22 38.45 24.97 14.92
N PHE A 23 38.56 26.30 14.84
CA PHE A 23 37.37 27.18 14.76
C PHE A 23 37.38 28.12 13.55
N PHE A 24 38.57 28.53 13.07
CA PHE A 24 38.72 29.60 12.09
C PHE A 24 39.09 29.09 10.70
N ASP A 25 39.69 27.89 10.58
CA ASP A 25 40.03 27.26 9.29
C ASP A 25 38.83 26.60 8.63
N ILE A 26 38.43 27.15 7.47
CA ILE A 26 37.30 26.69 6.65
C ILE A 26 37.47 25.24 6.16
N LYS A 27 38.72 24.75 6.03
CA LYS A 27 38.97 23.37 5.59
C LYS A 27 38.63 22.34 6.66
N ARG A 28 38.69 22.73 7.93
CA ARG A 28 38.51 21.84 9.09
C ARG A 28 37.20 22.06 9.82
N TYR A 29 36.67 23.28 9.77
CA TYR A 29 35.44 23.67 10.45
C TYR A 29 34.48 24.36 9.46
N ASP A 30 33.25 23.84 9.36
CA ASP A 30 32.21 24.35 8.45
C ASP A 30 30.85 24.29 9.15
N LEU A 31 30.31 25.45 9.51
CA LEU A 31 28.96 25.61 10.08
C LEU A 31 27.84 25.24 9.09
N GLY A 32 28.16 25.18 7.79
CA GLY A 32 27.18 25.16 6.73
C GLY A 32 26.41 26.49 6.61
N LYS A 33 25.65 26.64 5.53
CA LYS A 33 24.78 27.83 5.34
C LYS A 33 23.73 27.95 6.45
N VAL A 34 23.17 26.81 6.86
CA VAL A 34 22.11 26.74 7.88
C VAL A 34 22.63 27.15 9.25
N GLY A 35 23.79 26.62 9.68
CA GLY A 35 24.37 26.97 10.98
C GLY A 35 24.67 28.46 11.08
N ARG A 36 25.23 29.07 10.02
CA ARG A 36 25.45 30.52 9.95
C ARG A 36 24.13 31.31 10.03
N ARG A 37 23.08 30.90 9.31
CA ARG A 37 21.75 31.54 9.38
C ARG A 37 21.19 31.53 10.80
N PHE A 38 21.24 30.39 11.48
CA PHE A 38 20.74 30.25 12.86
C PHE A 38 21.54 31.10 13.85
N LEU A 39 22.87 31.09 13.72
CA LEU A 39 23.74 31.86 14.59
C LEU A 39 23.46 33.36 14.44
N ASN A 40 23.30 33.82 13.20
CA ASN A 40 22.93 35.20 12.89
C ASN A 40 21.57 35.58 13.48
N GLN A 41 20.54 34.76 13.25
CA GLN A 41 19.19 35.03 13.78
C GLN A 41 19.18 35.07 15.31
N ARG A 42 19.91 34.17 15.97
CA ARG A 42 19.93 34.07 17.42
C ARG A 42 20.74 35.18 18.09
N LEU A 43 21.85 35.57 17.50
CA LEU A 43 22.74 36.60 18.05
C LEU A 43 22.42 38.02 17.51
N GLY A 44 21.48 38.15 16.58
CA GLY A 44 21.18 39.43 15.92
C GLY A 44 22.32 39.93 15.02
N LEU A 45 23.16 39.03 14.52
CA LEU A 45 24.31 39.35 13.67
C LEU A 45 23.94 39.33 12.18
N ASN A 46 24.50 40.25 11.39
CA ASN A 46 24.29 40.32 9.94
C ASN A 46 25.56 39.91 9.15
N ILE A 47 26.09 38.72 9.43
CA ILE A 47 27.27 38.18 8.76
C ILE A 47 26.84 37.43 7.47
N PRO A 48 27.52 37.57 6.33
CA PRO A 48 27.16 36.85 5.11
C PRO A 48 27.09 35.33 5.30
N LEU A 49 26.09 34.67 4.69
CA LEU A 49 25.91 33.22 4.73
C LEU A 49 27.06 32.42 4.07
N THR A 50 27.92 33.10 3.32
CA THR A 50 29.14 32.54 2.73
C THR A 50 30.23 32.29 3.77
N THR A 51 30.21 33.01 4.90
CA THR A 51 31.19 32.87 5.98
C THR A 51 30.80 31.70 6.89
N ARG A 52 31.50 30.57 6.74
CA ARG A 52 31.13 29.31 7.41
C ARG A 52 32.04 28.88 8.55
N ASN A 53 33.09 29.64 8.84
CA ASN A 53 33.90 29.51 10.05
C ASN A 53 33.32 30.37 11.18
N LEU A 54 33.74 30.16 12.43
CA LEU A 54 33.37 31.05 13.54
C LEU A 54 34.18 32.35 13.49
N THR A 55 33.57 33.47 13.85
CA THR A 55 34.24 34.77 13.99
C THR A 55 34.46 35.12 15.47
N CYS A 56 35.32 36.09 15.73
CA CYS A 56 35.49 36.61 17.10
C CYS A 56 34.21 37.26 17.62
N ASP A 57 33.46 37.93 16.74
CA ASP A 57 32.18 38.58 17.09
C ASP A 57 31.13 37.54 17.48
N ASP A 58 31.08 36.40 16.78
CA ASP A 58 30.20 35.28 17.16
C ASP A 58 30.46 34.84 18.60
N LEU A 59 31.74 34.65 18.96
CA LEU A 59 32.12 34.20 20.31
C LEU A 59 31.78 35.24 21.38
N ALA A 60 32.00 36.52 21.09
CA ALA A 60 31.68 37.60 22.02
C ALA A 60 30.16 37.71 22.25
N GLU A 61 29.35 37.64 21.20
CA GLU A 61 27.89 37.70 21.31
C GLU A 61 27.29 36.44 21.92
N ILE A 62 27.86 35.25 21.70
CA ILE A 62 27.45 34.02 22.42
C ILE A 62 27.57 34.23 23.92
N LEU A 63 28.69 34.79 24.41
CA LEU A 63 28.89 35.03 25.85
C LEU A 63 27.85 36.02 26.41
N LYS A 64 27.54 37.09 25.66
CA LYS A 64 26.49 38.05 26.05
C LYS A 64 25.11 37.40 26.06
N ALA A 65 24.78 36.60 25.03
CA ALA A 65 23.50 35.89 24.93
C ALA A 65 23.30 34.85 26.04
N MET A 66 24.37 34.38 26.70
CA MET A 66 24.27 33.49 27.85
C MET A 66 23.90 34.19 29.17
N LEU A 67 24.06 35.52 29.29
CA LEU A 67 23.80 36.26 30.54
C LEU A 67 22.36 36.09 31.06
N PRO A 68 21.29 36.23 30.25
CA PRO A 68 19.91 36.06 30.74
C PRO A 68 19.61 34.66 31.28
N TYR A 69 20.29 33.63 30.76
CA TYR A 69 20.15 32.25 31.24
C TYR A 69 20.83 32.05 32.59
N LEU A 70 21.96 32.72 32.84
CA LEU A 70 22.63 32.73 34.14
C LEU A 70 21.78 33.44 35.20
N GLU A 71 21.12 34.54 34.80
CA GLU A 71 20.19 35.30 35.66
C GLU A 71 18.81 34.65 35.80
N ARG A 72 18.56 33.50 35.15
CA ARG A 72 17.27 32.78 35.10
C ARG A 72 16.09 33.62 34.61
N LYS A 73 16.37 34.62 33.76
CA LYS A 73 15.34 35.48 33.13
C LYS A 73 14.82 34.92 31.80
N ALA A 74 15.50 33.91 31.24
CA ALA A 74 15.14 33.29 29.98
C ALA A 74 14.90 31.77 30.14
N GLU A 75 13.91 31.26 29.42
CA GLU A 75 13.63 29.82 29.32
C GLU A 75 14.63 29.12 28.40
N ARG A 76 14.93 27.85 28.69
CA ARG A 76 15.77 27.02 27.83
C ARG A 76 15.00 26.59 26.59
N ASP A 77 15.72 26.36 25.50
CA ASP A 77 15.07 25.85 24.29
C ASP A 77 14.66 24.40 24.46
N ASP A 78 13.51 24.09 23.89
CA ASP A 78 13.06 22.72 23.67
C ASP A 78 13.77 22.12 22.46
N ILE A 79 14.48 21.02 22.67
CA ILE A 79 15.22 20.30 21.61
C ILE A 79 14.25 19.58 20.66
N ASP A 80 13.06 19.21 21.14
CA ASP A 80 12.12 18.41 20.37
C ASP A 80 11.28 19.21 19.38
N ASP A 81 11.24 20.52 19.55
CA ASP A 81 10.58 21.45 18.64
C ASP A 81 11.20 21.42 17.22
N LEU A 82 10.37 21.25 16.19
CA LEU A 82 10.78 21.27 14.79
C LEU A 82 11.42 22.59 14.33
N LYS A 83 11.34 23.68 15.11
CA LYS A 83 12.17 24.86 14.85
C LYS A 83 13.67 24.59 15.00
N ASN A 84 14.03 23.59 15.81
CA ASN A 84 15.41 23.21 16.13
C ASN A 84 15.86 21.92 15.41
N LYS A 85 14.92 21.17 14.82
CA LYS A 85 15.19 19.95 14.05
C LYS A 85 15.07 20.22 12.55
N ARG A 86 15.92 19.56 11.76
CA ARG A 86 15.84 19.59 10.29
C ARG A 86 16.00 18.21 9.70
N VAL A 87 15.39 18.02 8.55
CA VAL A 87 15.54 16.83 7.71
C VAL A 87 16.79 16.99 6.86
N ARG A 88 17.63 15.96 6.84
CA ARG A 88 18.78 15.86 5.93
C ARG A 88 18.40 14.95 4.78
N SER A 89 18.40 15.49 3.56
CA SER A 89 18.08 14.71 2.36
C SER A 89 19.25 13.81 1.96
N VAL A 90 18.98 12.81 1.11
CA VAL A 90 20.00 11.91 0.55
C VAL A 90 21.15 12.67 -0.11
N GLY A 91 20.86 13.79 -0.79
CA GLY A 91 21.85 14.61 -1.47
C GLY A 91 22.87 15.22 -0.51
N GLU A 92 22.42 15.73 0.64
CA GLU A 92 23.31 16.32 1.64
C GLU A 92 24.19 15.26 2.34
N LEU A 93 23.61 14.09 2.64
CA LEU A 93 24.32 12.98 3.25
C LEU A 93 25.40 12.44 2.30
N LEU A 94 25.06 12.28 1.02
CA LEU A 94 25.99 11.87 -0.02
C LEU A 94 27.09 12.92 -0.23
N GLN A 95 26.73 14.21 -0.27
CA GLN A 95 27.71 15.30 -0.37
C GLN A 95 28.72 15.27 0.77
N SER A 96 28.27 14.99 2.00
CA SER A 96 29.14 14.88 3.17
C SER A 96 30.15 13.73 3.03
N GLN A 97 29.71 12.57 2.53
CA GLN A 97 30.59 11.41 2.29
C GLN A 97 31.54 11.62 1.11
N LEU A 98 31.05 12.26 0.03
CA LEU A 98 31.88 12.63 -1.11
C LEU A 98 32.96 13.62 -0.72
N ARG A 99 32.66 14.61 0.14
CA ARG A 99 33.67 15.53 0.67
C ARG A 99 34.83 14.78 1.34
N LEU A 100 34.53 13.77 2.17
CA LEU A 100 35.56 12.92 2.77
C LEU A 100 36.35 12.14 1.71
N GLY A 101 35.68 11.65 0.68
CA GLY A 101 36.30 11.00 -0.49
C GLY A 101 37.28 11.93 -1.22
N PHE A 102 36.89 13.18 -1.46
CA PHE A 102 37.73 14.20 -2.08
C PHE A 102 38.93 14.59 -1.21
N VAL A 103 38.76 14.73 0.11
CA VAL A 103 39.89 15.02 1.02
C VAL A 103 40.92 13.89 0.99
N ARG A 104 40.47 12.62 0.91
CA ARG A 104 41.37 11.47 0.74
C ARG A 104 42.06 11.48 -0.62
N MET A 105 41.32 11.78 -1.69
CA MET A 105 41.88 11.93 -3.03
C MET A 105 42.94 13.04 -3.08
N GLU A 106 42.68 14.20 -2.48
CA GLU A 106 43.62 15.31 -2.39
C GLU A 106 44.91 14.89 -1.66
N LYS A 107 44.78 14.17 -0.54
CA LYS A 107 45.94 13.66 0.20
C LYS A 107 46.79 12.69 -0.65
N VAL A 108 46.16 11.72 -1.30
CA VAL A 108 46.84 10.75 -2.17
C VAL A 108 47.49 11.45 -3.37
N ALA A 109 46.81 12.42 -3.97
CA ALA A 109 47.35 13.22 -5.06
C ALA A 109 48.58 14.00 -4.61
N ARG A 110 48.55 14.61 -3.41
CA ARG A 110 49.69 15.34 -2.84
C ARG A 110 50.90 14.44 -2.57
N GLU A 111 50.66 13.26 -2.01
CA GLU A 111 51.70 12.25 -1.80
C GLU A 111 52.33 11.82 -3.14
N ARG A 112 51.50 11.51 -4.14
CA ARG A 112 51.98 11.14 -5.49
C ARG A 112 52.74 12.25 -6.19
N MET A 113 52.30 13.50 -6.08
CA MET A 113 53.02 14.65 -6.63
C MET A 113 54.39 14.84 -5.99
N THR A 114 54.56 14.44 -4.73
CA THR A 114 55.86 14.54 -4.04
C THR A 114 56.79 13.38 -4.40
N SER A 115 56.23 12.19 -4.67
CA SER A 115 57.00 10.97 -4.93
C SER A 115 57.30 10.67 -6.41
N THR A 116 56.61 11.31 -7.36
CA THR A 116 56.74 11.01 -8.80
C THR A 116 57.67 12.01 -9.50
N ASP A 117 58.52 11.51 -10.40
CA ASP A 117 59.44 12.33 -11.18
C ASP A 117 58.71 13.31 -12.13
N GLN A 118 59.27 14.51 -12.31
CA GLN A 118 58.61 15.62 -13.02
C GLN A 118 58.27 15.34 -14.48
N GLU A 119 59.00 14.43 -15.14
CA GLU A 119 58.83 14.15 -16.57
C GLU A 119 57.58 13.29 -16.90
N ASN A 120 56.99 12.60 -15.91
CA ASN A 120 55.84 11.69 -16.11
C ASN A 120 54.56 12.10 -15.35
N LEU A 121 54.44 13.37 -14.95
CA LEU A 121 53.27 13.89 -14.20
C LEU A 121 52.05 14.13 -15.10
N LEU A 122 51.40 13.05 -15.55
CA LEU A 122 50.08 13.14 -16.18
C LEU A 122 48.96 13.14 -15.12
N PRO A 123 47.92 13.99 -15.26
CA PRO A 123 46.81 14.05 -14.29
C PRO A 123 46.13 12.71 -14.02
N GLY A 124 46.03 11.83 -15.03
CA GLY A 124 45.45 10.49 -14.89
C GLY A 124 46.24 9.54 -13.98
N ILE A 125 47.54 9.78 -13.78
CA ILE A 125 48.40 8.98 -12.89
C ILE A 125 48.28 9.51 -11.44
N ILE A 126 48.12 10.82 -11.28
CA ILE A 126 48.03 11.48 -9.98
C ILE A 126 46.66 11.25 -9.35
N LEU A 127 45.58 11.43 -10.13
CA LEU A 127 44.21 11.34 -9.63
C LEU A 127 43.71 9.91 -9.59
N SER A 128 43.44 9.40 -8.38
CA SER A 128 42.84 8.07 -8.17
C SER A 128 41.36 8.20 -7.86
N VAL A 129 40.50 7.57 -8.65
CA VAL A 129 39.02 7.54 -8.45
C VAL A 129 38.58 6.57 -7.35
N LYS A 130 39.49 5.71 -6.87
CA LYS A 130 39.20 4.64 -5.89
C LYS A 130 38.61 5.19 -4.58
N PRO A 131 39.14 6.27 -3.95
CA PRO A 131 38.58 6.80 -2.71
C PRO A 131 37.14 7.29 -2.86
N ILE A 132 36.80 7.92 -3.99
CA ILE A 132 35.43 8.39 -4.26
C ILE A 132 34.49 7.20 -4.46
N SER A 133 34.89 6.25 -5.32
CA SER A 133 34.09 5.05 -5.60
C SER A 133 33.84 4.23 -4.33
N ALA A 134 34.84 4.11 -3.46
CA ALA A 134 34.72 3.44 -2.18
C ALA A 134 33.76 4.18 -1.23
N SER A 135 33.82 5.52 -1.16
CA SER A 135 32.87 6.31 -0.36
C SER A 135 31.43 6.16 -0.84
N ILE A 136 31.19 6.16 -2.16
CA ILE A 136 29.86 5.96 -2.75
C ILE A 136 29.35 4.55 -2.45
N LYS A 137 30.17 3.53 -2.71
CA LYS A 137 29.80 2.13 -2.43
C LYS A 137 29.47 1.94 -0.95
N SER A 138 30.34 2.42 -0.06
CA SER A 138 30.13 2.37 1.39
C SER A 138 28.83 3.07 1.82
N PHE A 139 28.51 4.24 1.22
CA PHE A 139 27.27 4.96 1.52
C PHE A 139 26.01 4.15 1.15
N PHE A 140 25.94 3.57 -0.05
CA PHE A 140 24.73 2.83 -0.47
C PHE A 140 24.67 1.41 0.11
N SER A 141 25.80 0.77 0.39
CA SER A 141 25.83 -0.62 0.85
C SER A 141 25.73 -0.79 2.36
N SER A 142 26.29 0.15 3.15
CA SER A 142 26.48 -0.04 4.60
C SER A 142 25.80 0.99 5.48
N ASN A 143 25.26 2.07 4.90
CA ASN A 143 24.57 3.09 5.67
C ASN A 143 23.21 2.57 6.16
N GLN A 144 22.92 2.77 7.44
CA GLN A 144 21.66 2.38 8.08
C GLN A 144 20.43 3.05 7.46
N LEU A 145 20.61 4.21 6.82
CA LEU A 145 19.55 4.93 6.12
C LEU A 145 19.30 4.40 4.69
N SER A 146 20.22 3.61 4.14
CA SER A 146 20.07 2.94 2.85
C SER A 146 19.38 1.59 3.08
N THR A 147 18.06 1.62 3.27
CA THR A 147 17.26 0.43 3.52
C THR A 147 16.68 -0.12 2.23
N PHE A 148 16.47 -1.44 2.17
CA PHE A 148 15.69 -2.05 1.10
C PHE A 148 14.29 -1.44 1.05
N MET A 149 13.81 -1.21 -0.18
CA MET A 149 12.47 -0.65 -0.37
C MET A 149 11.43 -1.72 -0.07
N ASP A 150 10.48 -1.40 0.80
CA ASP A 150 9.31 -2.23 1.01
C ASP A 150 8.39 -2.13 -0.22
N GLN A 151 8.22 -3.25 -0.92
CA GLN A 151 7.48 -3.34 -2.19
C GLN A 151 6.39 -4.42 -2.12
N THR A 152 5.66 -4.50 -1.00
CA THR A 152 4.49 -5.37 -0.91
C THR A 152 3.37 -4.83 -1.82
N ASN A 153 3.10 -3.52 -1.76
CA ASN A 153 2.09 -2.82 -2.57
C ASN A 153 2.49 -1.35 -2.82
N PRO A 154 1.80 -0.62 -3.72
CA PRO A 154 2.15 0.77 -4.08
C PRO A 154 2.11 1.75 -2.90
N LEU A 155 1.20 1.56 -1.94
CA LEU A 155 1.11 2.41 -0.76
C LEU A 155 2.35 2.28 0.12
N SER A 156 2.85 1.05 0.29
CA SER A 156 4.10 0.76 1.02
C SER A 156 5.32 1.44 0.38
N GLU A 157 5.35 1.55 -0.95
CA GLU A 157 6.43 2.27 -1.63
C GLU A 157 6.40 3.78 -1.33
N ILE A 158 5.22 4.42 -1.44
CA ILE A 158 5.08 5.86 -1.20
C ILE A 158 5.45 6.20 0.24
N THR A 159 4.87 5.50 1.21
CA THR A 159 5.13 5.76 2.63
C THR A 159 6.59 5.47 3.01
N ASN A 160 7.25 4.49 2.38
CA ASN A 160 8.68 4.27 2.62
C ASN A 160 9.55 5.39 2.04
N LYS A 161 9.20 5.92 0.85
CA LYS A 161 9.88 7.09 0.24
C LYS A 161 9.67 8.38 1.06
N ARG A 162 8.56 8.50 1.79
CA ARG A 162 8.21 9.67 2.63
C ARG A 162 8.62 9.54 4.11
N ARG A 163 9.37 8.49 4.45
CA ARG A 163 9.80 8.16 5.82
C ARG A 163 10.83 9.11 6.39
N LEU A 164 10.57 9.58 7.60
CA LEU A 164 11.51 10.29 8.45
C LEU A 164 12.08 9.35 9.52
N SER A 165 13.38 9.43 9.75
CA SER A 165 14.03 8.66 10.82
C SER A 165 14.93 9.57 11.65
N SER A 166 14.74 9.49 12.97
CA SER A 166 15.64 10.10 13.97
C SER A 166 16.88 9.25 14.24
N LEU A 167 16.98 8.07 13.61
CA LEU A 167 18.07 7.11 13.74
C LEU A 167 19.13 7.32 12.64
N GLY A 168 20.32 6.77 12.85
CA GLY A 168 21.39 6.76 11.84
C GLY A 168 22.58 7.65 12.21
N PRO A 169 23.54 7.84 11.28
CA PRO A 169 24.78 8.57 11.57
C PRO A 169 24.50 10.05 11.87
N GLY A 170 24.78 10.45 13.12
CA GLY A 170 24.49 11.81 13.63
C GLY A 170 23.12 11.97 14.28
N GLY A 171 22.30 10.91 14.31
CA GLY A 171 21.03 10.85 15.02
C GLY A 171 21.13 10.13 16.37
N LEU A 172 19.97 9.72 16.89
CA LEU A 172 19.85 8.98 18.14
C LEU A 172 20.11 7.48 17.91
N GLN A 173 20.62 6.80 18.93
CA GLN A 173 20.59 5.33 18.98
C GLN A 173 19.30 4.86 19.66
N ARG A 174 18.78 3.71 19.25
CA ARG A 174 17.50 3.17 19.75
C ARG A 174 17.47 3.03 21.29
N ASN A 175 18.56 2.53 21.87
CA ASN A 175 18.65 2.25 23.31
C ASN A 175 18.95 3.51 24.14
N SER A 176 19.48 4.57 23.52
CA SER A 176 19.84 5.82 24.20
C SER A 176 18.75 6.90 24.07
N ALA A 177 17.71 6.64 23.29
CA ALA A 177 16.64 7.60 23.07
C ALA A 177 15.79 7.73 24.34
N LYS A 178 15.67 8.96 24.84
CA LYS A 178 14.78 9.30 25.96
C LYS A 178 13.32 9.14 25.55
N LEU A 179 12.44 8.96 26.53
CA LEU A 179 10.98 8.89 26.33
C LEU A 179 10.44 10.17 25.67
N GLU A 180 10.91 11.34 26.09
CA GLU A 180 10.47 12.67 25.59
C GLU A 180 10.55 12.80 24.05
N VAL A 181 11.58 12.21 23.43
CA VAL A 181 11.78 12.30 21.96
C VAL A 181 10.79 11.43 21.18
N ARG A 182 10.11 10.50 21.86
CA ARG A 182 9.10 9.61 21.25
C ARG A 182 7.70 10.22 21.29
N ASP A 183 7.49 11.23 22.13
CA ASP A 183 6.20 11.86 22.30
C ASP A 183 5.87 12.79 21.13
N VAL A 184 4.58 13.00 20.91
CA VAL A 184 4.09 13.90 19.87
C VAL A 184 4.23 15.34 20.36
N HIS A 185 5.09 16.12 19.71
CA HIS A 185 5.26 17.54 20.01
C HIS A 185 4.28 18.41 19.20
N ARG A 186 3.87 19.56 19.75
CA ARG A 186 2.88 20.46 19.10
C ARG A 186 3.29 20.91 17.69
N SER A 187 4.59 21.10 17.44
CA SER A 187 5.08 21.55 16.14
C SER A 187 5.05 20.47 15.06
N HIS A 188 4.73 19.21 15.42
CA HIS A 188 4.47 18.14 14.46
C HIS A 188 3.19 18.39 13.65
N TYR A 189 2.24 19.17 14.16
CA TYR A 189 0.98 19.48 13.47
C TYR A 189 1.21 19.99 12.05
N GLY A 190 0.57 19.35 11.07
CA GLY A 190 0.72 19.65 9.64
C GLY A 190 2.06 19.22 9.00
N ARG A 191 3.02 18.70 9.78
CA ARG A 191 4.40 18.43 9.33
C ARG A 191 4.80 16.96 9.43
N ILE A 192 4.55 16.35 10.58
CA ILE A 192 4.82 14.96 10.88
C ILE A 192 3.52 14.32 11.34
N CYS A 193 3.14 13.20 10.74
CA CYS A 193 1.92 12.49 11.10
C CYS A 193 2.04 11.95 12.54
N PRO A 194 1.06 12.23 13.42
CA PRO A 194 1.07 11.74 14.80
C PRO A 194 0.58 10.29 14.93
N ILE A 195 -0.07 9.75 13.89
CA ILE A 195 -0.69 8.41 13.91
C ILE A 195 0.25 7.37 13.30
N GLU A 196 0.82 7.63 12.11
CA GLU A 196 1.62 6.62 11.40
C GLU A 196 3.04 6.52 11.98
N THR A 197 3.24 5.55 12.87
CA THR A 197 4.55 5.13 13.38
C THR A 197 4.60 3.60 13.52
N PRO A 198 5.76 2.95 13.34
CA PRO A 198 5.88 1.51 13.55
C PRO A 198 5.62 1.13 15.01
N GLU A 199 4.94 0.00 15.20
CA GLU A 199 4.79 -0.61 16.52
C GLU A 199 6.12 -1.18 17.04
N GLY A 200 6.25 -1.27 18.36
CA GLY A 200 7.42 -1.84 19.03
C GLY A 200 8.53 -0.82 19.36
N PRO A 201 9.82 -1.21 19.33
CA PRO A 201 10.90 -0.40 19.90
C PRO A 201 11.20 0.89 19.13
N ASN A 202 10.70 1.03 17.91
CA ASN A 202 10.92 2.20 17.05
C ASN A 202 9.81 3.25 17.15
N ILE A 203 8.79 3.04 17.99
CA ILE A 203 7.67 3.97 18.18
C ILE A 203 8.18 5.40 18.48
N GLY A 204 7.69 6.38 17.73
CA GLY A 204 8.08 7.79 17.84
C GLY A 204 9.47 8.16 17.29
N LEU A 205 10.32 7.18 16.94
CA LEU A 205 11.65 7.42 16.35
C LEU A 205 11.64 7.33 14.82
N ILE A 206 10.67 6.62 14.27
CA ILE A 206 10.36 6.59 12.85
C ILE A 206 8.97 7.19 12.70
N SER A 207 8.89 8.21 11.87
CA SER A 207 7.67 8.99 11.65
C SER A 207 7.51 9.24 10.16
N GLN A 208 6.33 9.74 9.79
CA GLN A 208 5.99 9.98 8.39
C GLN A 208 5.67 11.44 8.14
N LEU A 209 6.04 11.95 6.96
CA LEU A 209 5.58 13.26 6.52
C LEU A 209 4.06 13.23 6.32
N THR A 210 3.40 14.31 6.71
CA THR A 210 1.98 14.51 6.41
C THR A 210 1.75 14.67 4.91
N SER A 211 0.50 14.60 4.47
CA SER A 211 0.11 14.63 3.05
C SER A 211 0.57 15.90 2.32
N LEU A 212 0.44 17.08 2.95
CA LEU A 212 0.74 18.38 2.33
C LEU A 212 2.09 18.99 2.73
N ALA A 213 2.83 18.34 3.64
CA ALA A 213 4.13 18.84 4.07
C ALA A 213 5.18 18.84 2.95
N ARG A 214 6.05 19.85 2.98
CA ARG A 214 7.20 20.00 2.08
C ARG A 214 8.45 20.33 2.89
N VAL A 215 9.62 20.06 2.33
CA VAL A 215 10.91 20.40 2.95
C VAL A 215 11.53 21.57 2.18
N ASP A 216 11.95 22.62 2.90
CA ASP A 216 12.61 23.79 2.31
C ASP A 216 14.06 23.49 1.87
N GLU A 217 14.73 24.45 1.23
CA GLU A 217 16.15 24.31 0.82
C GLU A 217 17.10 24.05 2.00
N PHE A 218 16.72 24.47 3.21
CA PHE A 218 17.52 24.38 4.43
C PHE A 218 17.24 23.11 5.25
N GLY A 219 16.25 22.30 4.84
CA GLY A 219 15.84 21.07 5.50
C GLY A 219 14.72 21.21 6.54
N PHE A 220 14.07 22.36 6.67
CA PHE A 220 12.94 22.55 7.58
C PHE A 220 11.63 22.15 6.92
N ILE A 221 10.75 21.51 7.71
CA ILE A 221 9.45 21.06 7.23
C ILE A 221 8.46 22.24 7.29
N GLN A 222 7.81 22.49 6.16
CA GLN A 222 6.78 23.50 5.98
C GLN A 222 5.42 22.84 5.77
N THR A 223 4.38 23.51 6.25
CA THR A 223 2.98 23.14 6.01
C THR A 223 2.24 24.34 5.41
N PRO A 224 1.26 24.13 4.51
CA PRO A 224 0.52 25.23 3.91
C PRO A 224 -0.58 25.77 4.84
N TYR A 225 -0.84 27.07 4.75
CA TYR A 225 -1.93 27.77 5.43
C TYR A 225 -2.60 28.77 4.48
N ARG A 226 -3.89 29.02 4.64
CA ARG A 226 -4.62 30.13 4.00
C ARG A 226 -4.43 31.40 4.82
N LEU A 227 -4.24 32.54 4.16
CA LEU A 227 -4.12 33.83 4.82
C LEU A 227 -5.52 34.38 5.16
N VAL A 228 -5.69 34.89 6.38
CA VAL A 228 -6.93 35.50 6.87
C VAL A 228 -6.73 37.00 7.02
N ASP A 229 -7.61 37.79 6.39
CA ASP A 229 -7.62 39.25 6.48
C ASP A 229 -8.89 39.72 7.18
N GLN A 230 -8.74 40.21 8.42
CA GLN A 230 -9.83 40.73 9.26
C GLN A 230 -11.07 39.82 9.34
N GLY A 231 -10.87 38.51 9.44
CA GLY A 231 -11.95 37.51 9.51
C GLY A 231 -12.45 36.99 8.16
N THR A 232 -11.93 37.51 7.04
CA THR A 232 -12.17 36.98 5.69
C THR A 232 -11.03 36.05 5.28
N ILE A 233 -11.35 34.83 4.87
CA ILE A 233 -10.36 33.85 4.44
C ILE A 233 -10.04 34.09 2.96
N THR A 234 -8.76 34.23 2.65
CA THR A 234 -8.29 34.41 1.27
C THR A 234 -7.88 33.07 0.64
N ASP A 235 -7.89 33.00 -0.69
CA ASP A 235 -7.40 31.82 -1.44
C ASP A 235 -5.86 31.77 -1.56
N LYS A 236 -5.16 32.72 -0.94
CA LYS A 236 -3.70 32.77 -0.97
C LYS A 236 -3.12 31.78 0.04
N VAL A 237 -2.49 30.73 -0.48
CA VAL A 237 -1.80 29.72 0.33
C VAL A 237 -0.33 30.11 0.56
N VAL A 238 0.12 30.07 1.81
CA VAL A 238 1.50 30.34 2.23
C VAL A 238 2.05 29.14 3.00
N TYR A 239 3.27 28.72 2.68
CA TYR A 239 3.97 27.64 3.38
C TYR A 239 4.79 28.22 4.54
N LEU A 240 4.52 27.77 5.77
CA LEU A 240 5.22 28.26 6.97
C LEU A 240 6.02 27.15 7.64
N THR A 241 7.25 27.47 8.04
CA THR A 241 8.08 26.66 8.93
C THR A 241 7.57 26.75 10.37
N ALA A 242 7.98 25.81 11.23
CA ALA A 242 7.63 25.84 12.65
C ALA A 242 8.12 27.12 13.36
N GLN A 243 9.19 27.74 12.85
CA GLN A 243 9.72 29.00 13.38
C GLN A 243 8.84 30.19 13.01
N GLU A 244 8.32 30.24 11.77
CA GLU A 244 7.47 31.34 11.27
C GLU A 244 6.05 31.27 11.84
N GLU A 245 5.53 30.07 12.07
CA GLU A 245 4.23 29.85 12.71
C GLU A 245 4.24 30.27 14.20
N ASN A 246 5.41 30.25 14.84
CA ASN A 246 5.52 30.49 16.28
C ASN A 246 5.03 31.90 16.65
N GLY A 247 3.93 31.97 17.40
CA GLY A 247 3.32 33.21 17.85
C GLY A 247 2.27 33.81 16.91
N GLN A 248 1.92 33.12 15.83
CA GLN A 248 0.77 33.46 14.98
C GLN A 248 -0.50 32.75 15.50
N PHE A 249 -1.67 33.37 15.30
CA PHE A 249 -2.96 32.74 15.60
C PHE A 249 -3.49 31.99 14.39
N VAL A 250 -3.54 30.67 14.49
CA VAL A 250 -3.95 29.76 13.41
C VAL A 250 -5.30 29.12 13.73
N ALA A 251 -6.29 29.33 12.87
CA ALA A 251 -7.60 28.70 12.96
C ALA A 251 -7.60 27.29 12.31
N PRO A 252 -8.37 26.34 12.85
CA PRO A 252 -8.54 25.02 12.23
C PRO A 252 -9.37 25.10 10.95
N ALA A 253 -9.37 24.03 10.15
CA ALA A 253 -10.00 24.01 8.83
C ALA A 253 -11.53 23.85 8.87
N ASP A 254 -12.08 23.40 10.00
CA ASP A 254 -13.51 23.11 10.24
C ASP A 254 -14.34 24.33 10.65
N VAL A 255 -13.72 25.51 10.75
CA VAL A 255 -14.42 26.76 11.09
C VAL A 255 -15.46 27.10 10.03
N GLN A 256 -16.71 27.34 10.47
CA GLN A 256 -17.81 27.68 9.58
C GLN A 256 -17.64 29.06 8.94
N THR A 257 -17.90 29.11 7.64
CA THR A 257 -17.76 30.32 6.80
C THR A 257 -19.03 30.60 6.03
N ASP A 258 -19.27 31.87 5.72
CA ASP A 258 -20.35 32.28 4.82
C ASP A 258 -19.95 32.17 3.33
N GLU A 259 -20.87 32.50 2.42
CA GLU A 259 -20.63 32.49 0.97
C GLU A 259 -19.49 33.42 0.51
N ASN A 260 -19.12 34.42 1.33
CA ASN A 260 -18.02 35.35 1.05
C ASN A 260 -16.70 34.94 1.74
N ASN A 261 -16.59 33.70 2.23
CA ASN A 261 -15.46 33.19 3.01
C ASN A 261 -15.21 33.97 4.31
N PHE A 262 -16.25 34.57 4.89
CA PHE A 262 -16.17 35.29 6.16
C PHE A 262 -16.54 34.36 7.32
N MET A 263 -15.79 34.43 8.41
CA MET A 263 -16.02 33.57 9.59
C MET A 263 -17.31 33.97 10.31
N VAL A 264 -18.23 33.01 10.43
CA VAL A 264 -19.56 33.22 11.05
C VAL A 264 -19.41 33.49 12.55
N ASP A 265 -18.60 32.68 13.23
CA ASP A 265 -18.39 32.80 14.67
C ASP A 265 -17.56 34.03 15.03
N ALA A 266 -18.06 34.84 15.96
CA ALA A 266 -17.34 36.02 16.45
C ALA A 266 -16.08 35.65 17.26
N ARG A 267 -16.07 34.44 17.84
CA ARG A 267 -14.97 33.91 18.64
C ARG A 267 -14.66 32.49 18.22
N VAL A 268 -13.41 32.23 17.86
CA VAL A 268 -12.95 30.95 17.33
C VAL A 268 -11.81 30.43 18.20
N GLN A 269 -11.79 29.12 18.45
CA GLN A 269 -10.65 28.48 19.09
C GLN A 269 -9.50 28.38 18.09
N VAL A 270 -8.35 28.91 18.45
CA VAL A 270 -7.17 28.94 17.59
C VAL A 270 -6.00 28.27 18.27
N ARG A 271 -5.04 27.82 17.46
CA ARG A 271 -3.77 27.28 17.91
C ARG A 271 -2.74 28.40 17.97
N VAL A 272 -2.05 28.51 19.10
CA VAL A 272 -0.91 29.42 19.29
C VAL A 272 0.12 28.78 20.20
N ALA A 273 1.38 29.17 20.08
CA ALA A 273 2.39 28.75 21.05
C ALA A 273 2.09 29.37 22.43
N GLY A 274 1.90 28.52 23.45
CA GLY A 274 1.45 28.93 24.78
C GLY A 274 2.31 29.99 25.50
N GLN A 275 3.53 30.26 25.04
CA GLN A 275 4.36 31.38 25.52
C GLN A 275 3.70 32.75 25.30
N VAL A 276 2.85 32.89 24.28
CA VAL A 276 2.18 34.16 23.93
C VAL A 276 0.95 34.42 24.80
N THR A 277 0.32 33.37 25.32
CA THR A 277 -1.00 33.40 25.99
C THR A 277 -0.93 33.00 27.47
N GLY A 278 0.27 33.02 28.07
CA GLY A 278 0.43 32.69 29.50
C GLY A 278 0.24 31.20 29.82
N GLY A 279 0.37 30.32 28.82
CA GLY A 279 0.34 28.86 28.98
C GLY A 279 -0.73 28.13 28.17
N GLU A 280 -1.76 28.82 27.68
CA GLU A 280 -2.86 28.19 26.92
C GLU A 280 -2.49 27.94 25.46
N SER A 281 -2.45 26.68 25.01
CA SER A 281 -2.12 26.34 23.61
C SER A 281 -3.31 26.46 22.64
N TYR A 282 -4.54 26.47 23.17
CA TYR A 282 -5.79 26.56 22.40
C TYR A 282 -6.75 27.64 22.93
N PRO A 283 -6.34 28.92 22.93
CA PRO A 283 -7.18 30.03 23.37
C PRO A 283 -8.35 30.28 22.41
N THR A 284 -9.45 30.80 22.94
CA THR A 284 -10.55 31.33 22.13
C THR A 284 -10.35 32.83 21.90
N VAL A 285 -10.07 33.23 20.66
CA VAL A 285 -9.80 34.63 20.28
C VAL A 285 -10.93 35.20 19.43
N LYS A 286 -10.94 36.52 19.23
CA LYS A 286 -11.86 37.15 18.27
C LYS A 286 -11.36 36.90 16.84
N ARG A 287 -12.28 36.76 15.88
CA ARG A 287 -11.95 36.49 14.47
C ARG A 287 -10.99 37.51 13.84
N GLU A 288 -10.98 38.76 14.29
CA GLU A 288 -10.09 39.79 13.73
C GLU A 288 -8.61 39.59 14.13
N ALA A 289 -8.34 38.79 15.17
CA ALA A 289 -6.98 38.47 15.60
C ALA A 289 -6.37 37.29 14.84
N ILE A 290 -7.15 36.59 14.02
CA ILE A 290 -6.75 35.39 13.30
C ILE A 290 -6.00 35.80 12.04
N GLN A 291 -4.84 35.19 11.81
CA GLN A 291 -3.95 35.54 10.70
C GLN A 291 -3.86 34.44 9.65
N PHE A 292 -4.00 33.18 10.09
CA PHE A 292 -3.89 32.01 9.24
C PHE A 292 -5.00 31.01 9.55
N MET A 293 -5.35 30.21 8.55
CA MET A 293 -6.25 29.08 8.68
C MET A 293 -5.63 27.86 7.99
N ASP A 294 -5.90 26.69 8.54
CA ASP A 294 -5.54 25.41 7.93
C ASP A 294 -6.17 25.25 6.53
N VAL A 295 -5.47 24.58 5.59
CA VAL A 295 -5.97 24.43 4.21
C VAL A 295 -7.00 23.31 4.11
N SER A 296 -6.79 22.22 4.84
CA SER A 296 -7.65 21.04 4.83
C SER A 296 -7.51 20.29 6.16
N PRO A 297 -8.57 19.67 6.70
CA PRO A 297 -8.49 18.84 7.90
C PRO A 297 -7.50 17.67 7.78
N VAL A 298 -7.34 17.12 6.57
CA VAL A 298 -6.46 15.97 6.27
C VAL A 298 -4.97 16.35 6.32
N GLN A 299 -4.62 17.64 6.37
CA GLN A 299 -3.22 18.09 6.36
C GLN A 299 -2.39 17.56 7.54
N ILE A 300 -3.02 17.10 8.62
CA ILE A 300 -2.36 16.63 9.85
C ILE A 300 -1.92 15.16 9.78
N ILE A 301 -2.47 14.39 8.84
CA ILE A 301 -2.22 12.95 8.71
C ILE A 301 -1.36 12.62 7.49
N SER A 302 -0.81 11.40 7.47
CA SER A 302 -0.05 10.89 6.33
C SER A 302 -0.98 10.36 5.24
N VAL A 303 -0.40 10.02 4.08
CA VAL A 303 -1.13 9.42 2.96
C VAL A 303 -1.79 8.10 3.35
N ALA A 304 -1.11 7.24 4.11
CA ALA A 304 -1.66 5.94 4.50
C ALA A 304 -2.84 6.07 5.49
N THR A 305 -2.74 7.01 6.43
CA THR A 305 -3.82 7.27 7.38
C THR A 305 -5.01 7.98 6.71
N ALA A 306 -4.75 8.83 5.70
CA ALA A 306 -5.81 9.51 4.93
C ALA A 306 -6.67 8.58 4.05
N LEU A 307 -6.28 7.31 3.89
CA LEU A 307 -7.05 6.29 3.16
C LEU A 307 -8.02 5.50 4.05
N ILE A 308 -8.04 5.79 5.36
CA ILE A 308 -8.99 5.20 6.31
C ILE A 308 -10.23 6.11 6.36
N PRO A 309 -11.41 5.65 5.90
CA PRO A 309 -12.64 6.42 6.03
C PRO A 309 -13.07 6.50 7.50
N PHE A 310 -13.87 7.50 7.88
CA PHE A 310 -14.38 7.65 9.26
C PHE A 310 -13.32 7.64 10.36
N LEU A 311 -12.12 8.12 10.06
CA LEU A 311 -10.97 8.12 10.97
C LEU A 311 -11.30 8.80 12.32
N GLU A 312 -12.15 9.82 12.30
CA GLU A 312 -12.62 10.55 13.48
C GLU A 312 -13.43 9.68 14.47
N ASN A 313 -13.93 8.52 14.03
CA ASN A 313 -14.70 7.58 14.84
C ASN A 313 -13.86 6.40 15.36
N ASP A 314 -12.56 6.42 15.11
CA ASP A 314 -11.62 5.39 15.54
C ASP A 314 -10.65 5.90 16.61
N ASP A 315 -10.32 5.05 17.59
CA ASP A 315 -9.22 5.30 18.50
C ASP A 315 -7.88 5.45 17.75
N ALA A 316 -7.04 6.38 18.19
CA ALA A 316 -5.77 6.68 17.54
C ALA A 316 -4.84 5.46 17.44
N ASN A 317 -4.86 4.53 18.41
CA ASN A 317 -4.04 3.32 18.34
C ASN A 317 -4.57 2.34 17.29
N ARG A 318 -5.89 2.31 17.07
CA ARG A 318 -6.50 1.49 16.00
C ARG A 318 -6.21 2.07 14.63
N ALA A 319 -6.29 3.39 14.49
CA ALA A 319 -5.87 4.08 13.27
C ALA A 319 -4.40 3.84 12.93
N LEU A 320 -3.50 3.86 13.93
CA LEU A 320 -2.08 3.53 13.77
C LEU A 320 -1.90 2.11 13.23
N MET A 321 -2.60 1.14 13.83
CA MET A 321 -2.58 -0.25 13.39
C MET A 321 -3.12 -0.38 11.96
N GLY A 322 -4.25 0.26 11.65
CA GLY A 322 -4.86 0.27 10.33
C GLY A 322 -3.94 0.81 9.24
N ALA A 323 -3.29 1.96 9.50
CA ALA A 323 -2.31 2.54 8.59
C ALA A 323 -1.10 1.61 8.37
N ASN A 324 -0.61 0.95 9.43
CA ASN A 324 0.49 0.01 9.32
C ASN A 324 0.11 -1.27 8.55
N MET A 325 -1.10 -1.80 8.77
CA MET A 325 -1.61 -3.04 8.14
C MET A 325 -1.88 -2.85 6.65
N GLN A 326 -2.38 -1.70 6.21
CA GLN A 326 -2.58 -1.41 4.79
C GLN A 326 -1.29 -1.54 3.96
N ARG A 327 -0.12 -1.23 4.54
CA ARG A 327 1.18 -1.40 3.86
C ARG A 327 1.60 -2.86 3.67
N GLN A 328 1.01 -3.78 4.44
CA GLN A 328 1.29 -5.21 4.40
C GLN A 328 0.32 -5.96 3.48
N ALA A 329 -0.64 -5.26 2.86
CA ALA A 329 -1.63 -5.87 1.99
C ALA A 329 -1.01 -6.43 0.70
N VAL A 330 -1.31 -7.68 0.39
CA VAL A 330 -0.76 -8.38 -0.79
C VAL A 330 -1.64 -8.13 -2.02
N PRO A 331 -1.05 -7.86 -3.21
CA PRO A 331 -1.80 -7.76 -4.45
C PRO A 331 -2.55 -9.06 -4.79
N CYS A 332 -3.87 -8.94 -4.91
CA CYS A 332 -4.75 -10.03 -5.36
C CYS A 332 -4.73 -10.13 -6.89
N LEU A 333 -5.17 -11.26 -7.44
CA LEU A 333 -5.18 -11.51 -8.89
C LEU A 333 -6.07 -10.54 -9.65
N HIS A 334 -7.17 -10.11 -9.03
CA HIS A 334 -7.99 -8.99 -9.47
C HIS A 334 -8.09 -8.02 -8.30
N SER A 335 -7.81 -6.75 -8.53
CA SER A 335 -8.06 -5.69 -7.56
C SER A 335 -9.52 -5.22 -7.67
N GLU A 336 -10.05 -4.68 -6.58
CA GLU A 336 -11.38 -4.06 -6.55
C GLU A 336 -11.28 -2.79 -5.70
N LYS A 337 -11.73 -1.67 -6.25
CA LYS A 337 -11.75 -0.41 -5.50
C LYS A 337 -12.73 -0.46 -4.31
N PRO A 338 -12.45 0.27 -3.22
CA PRO A 338 -13.34 0.31 -2.07
C PRO A 338 -14.67 1.00 -2.41
N LEU A 339 -15.80 0.45 -1.96
CA LEU A 339 -17.11 1.11 -2.10
C LEU A 339 -17.20 2.40 -1.27
N VAL A 340 -16.48 2.44 -0.14
CA VAL A 340 -16.33 3.60 0.73
C VAL A 340 -14.86 4.02 0.70
N GLY A 341 -14.54 5.00 -0.15
CA GLY A 341 -13.20 5.57 -0.27
C GLY A 341 -13.06 6.91 0.44
N THR A 342 -11.89 7.54 0.36
CA THR A 342 -11.64 8.90 0.88
C THR A 342 -11.40 9.91 -0.23
N GLY A 343 -11.21 9.47 -1.47
CA GLY A 343 -10.85 10.30 -2.62
C GLY A 343 -9.34 10.49 -2.82
N TYR A 344 -8.52 10.06 -1.86
CA TYR A 344 -7.05 10.12 -1.95
C TYR A 344 -6.45 8.90 -2.67
N GLU A 345 -7.25 7.87 -2.97
CA GLU A 345 -6.85 6.63 -3.63
C GLU A 345 -6.22 6.89 -5.00
N ARG A 346 -6.81 7.80 -5.79
CA ARG A 346 -6.30 8.14 -7.13
C ARG A 346 -4.93 8.78 -7.07
N VAL A 347 -4.76 9.74 -6.15
CA VAL A 347 -3.48 10.44 -5.97
C VAL A 347 -2.40 9.46 -5.54
N ALA A 348 -2.71 8.55 -4.61
CA ALA A 348 -1.77 7.50 -4.18
C ALA A 348 -1.40 6.52 -5.31
N ALA A 349 -2.36 6.11 -6.15
CA ALA A 349 -2.09 5.20 -7.26
C ALA A 349 -1.25 5.84 -8.38
N VAL A 350 -1.48 7.12 -8.67
CA VAL A 350 -0.75 7.87 -9.70
C VAL A 350 0.66 8.24 -9.22
N ASP A 351 0.80 8.81 -8.02
CA ASP A 351 2.10 9.25 -7.49
C ASP A 351 3.05 8.10 -7.17
N SER A 352 2.52 6.89 -6.93
CA SER A 352 3.34 5.68 -6.75
C SER A 352 3.96 5.21 -8.07
N GLY A 353 3.37 5.59 -9.20
CA GLY A 353 3.69 5.05 -10.52
C GLY A 353 3.09 3.66 -10.78
N ALA A 354 2.17 3.19 -9.92
CA ALA A 354 1.47 1.94 -10.15
C ALA A 354 0.47 2.06 -11.32
N ALA A 355 -0.30 3.15 -11.34
CA ALA A 355 -1.15 3.51 -12.47
C ALA A 355 -0.33 4.23 -13.56
N VAL A 356 -0.41 3.76 -14.80
CA VAL A 356 0.17 4.45 -15.96
C VAL A 356 -0.87 5.42 -16.49
N ILE A 357 -0.57 6.71 -16.47
CA ILE A 357 -1.47 7.77 -16.95
C ILE A 357 -1.01 8.34 -18.30
N ALA A 358 -1.97 8.83 -19.08
CA ALA A 358 -1.70 9.57 -20.31
C ALA A 358 -1.10 10.95 -19.98
N LYS A 359 0.09 11.24 -20.53
CA LYS A 359 0.75 12.54 -20.36
C LYS A 359 0.11 13.64 -21.20
N GLU A 360 -0.36 13.27 -22.38
CA GLU A 360 -0.97 14.16 -23.38
C GLU A 360 -2.26 13.52 -23.91
N GLY A 361 -3.19 14.36 -24.37
CA GLY A 361 -4.42 13.90 -25.01
C GLY A 361 -4.15 13.28 -26.39
N GLY A 362 -4.86 12.21 -26.72
CA GLY A 362 -4.70 11.54 -28.00
C GLY A 362 -5.63 10.34 -28.19
N VAL A 363 -5.40 9.58 -29.26
CA VAL A 363 -6.14 8.36 -29.58
C VAL A 363 -5.22 7.16 -29.43
N VAL A 364 -5.70 6.13 -28.75
CA VAL A 364 -4.98 4.87 -28.54
C VAL A 364 -4.86 4.13 -29.87
N GLU A 365 -3.64 4.01 -30.38
CA GLU A 365 -3.34 3.37 -31.67
C GLU A 365 -3.00 1.87 -31.50
N TYR A 366 -2.43 1.51 -30.35
CA TYR A 366 -2.02 0.13 -30.09
C TYR A 366 -2.10 -0.18 -28.59
N VAL A 367 -2.67 -1.34 -28.26
CA VAL A 367 -2.78 -1.85 -26.89
C VAL A 367 -2.28 -3.29 -26.85
N SER A 368 -1.36 -3.57 -25.93
CA SER A 368 -0.85 -4.90 -25.61
C SER A 368 -0.60 -5.00 -24.11
N SER A 369 -0.38 -6.22 -23.61
CA SER A 369 0.02 -6.44 -22.21
C SER A 369 1.41 -5.90 -21.87
N LEU A 370 2.24 -5.61 -22.87
CA LEU A 370 3.61 -5.13 -22.69
C LEU A 370 3.81 -3.66 -23.02
N GLU A 371 2.94 -3.06 -23.83
CA GLU A 371 3.02 -1.65 -24.17
C GLU A 371 1.67 -1.08 -24.63
N VAL A 372 1.47 0.21 -24.40
CA VAL A 372 0.37 1.01 -24.95
C VAL A 372 0.96 2.15 -25.76
N ARG A 373 0.40 2.42 -26.95
CA ARG A 373 0.80 3.54 -27.80
C ARG A 373 -0.36 4.49 -28.03
N VAL A 374 -0.13 5.77 -27.72
CA VAL A 374 -1.11 6.84 -27.87
C VAL A 374 -0.61 7.80 -28.93
N ARG A 375 -1.39 7.96 -30.01
CA ARG A 375 -1.15 8.97 -31.03
C ARG A 375 -1.77 10.28 -30.57
N ARG A 376 -0.93 11.27 -30.30
CA ARG A 376 -1.35 12.61 -29.90
C ARG A 376 -2.09 13.33 -31.01
N ASP A 377 -2.79 14.39 -30.65
CA ASP A 377 -3.48 15.27 -31.61
C ASP A 377 -2.49 15.98 -32.58
N ASP A 378 -1.20 16.09 -32.22
CA ASP A 378 -0.13 16.63 -33.08
C ASP A 378 0.47 15.60 -34.08
N GLY A 379 0.01 14.34 -34.03
CA GLY A 379 0.48 13.24 -34.87
C GLY A 379 1.71 12.49 -34.35
N THR A 380 2.30 12.90 -33.23
CA THR A 380 3.37 12.14 -32.56
C THR A 380 2.81 10.95 -31.79
N VAL A 381 3.61 9.89 -31.63
CA VAL A 381 3.19 8.66 -30.94
C VAL A 381 3.99 8.50 -29.66
N ASP A 382 3.29 8.55 -28.52
CA ASP A 382 3.84 8.22 -27.22
C ASP A 382 3.78 6.72 -26.98
N LYS A 383 4.88 6.16 -26.46
CA LYS A 383 4.99 4.74 -26.09
C LYS A 383 5.11 4.60 -24.59
N TYR A 384 4.24 3.79 -24.01
CA TYR A 384 4.17 3.49 -22.59
C TYR A 384 4.49 2.00 -22.38
N PRO A 385 5.71 1.63 -21.96
CA PRO A 385 6.03 0.23 -21.63
C PRO A 385 5.35 -0.17 -20.32
N LEU A 386 4.78 -1.37 -20.29
CA LEU A 386 4.08 -1.94 -19.14
C LEU A 386 4.93 -3.03 -18.46
N MET A 387 4.83 -3.09 -17.14
CA MET A 387 5.42 -4.17 -16.35
C MET A 387 4.57 -5.44 -16.42
N HIS A 388 5.16 -6.60 -16.70
CA HIS A 388 4.44 -7.87 -16.74
C HIS A 388 5.20 -8.97 -15.99
N MET A 389 4.55 -9.56 -14.97
CA MET A 389 5.11 -10.63 -14.12
C MET A 389 6.49 -10.28 -13.52
N VAL A 390 6.64 -9.06 -13.04
CA VAL A 390 7.89 -8.60 -12.41
C VAL A 390 7.88 -8.97 -10.93
N GLN A 391 9.00 -9.53 -10.45
CA GLN A 391 9.18 -9.85 -9.03
C GLN A 391 9.44 -8.58 -8.20
N SER A 392 8.72 -8.43 -7.10
CA SER A 392 9.00 -7.39 -6.09
C SER A 392 10.06 -7.83 -5.07
N ASN A 393 10.57 -6.91 -4.26
CA ASN A 393 11.49 -7.25 -3.15
C ASN A 393 10.88 -8.20 -2.10
N LYS A 394 9.55 -8.33 -2.05
CA LYS A 394 8.81 -9.23 -1.14
C LYS A 394 8.30 -10.49 -1.85
N SER A 395 8.84 -10.80 -3.03
CA SER A 395 8.42 -11.94 -3.85
C SER A 395 6.94 -11.88 -4.27
N THR A 396 6.31 -10.70 -4.25
CA THR A 396 4.98 -10.49 -4.84
C THR A 396 5.11 -10.20 -6.34
N CYS A 397 4.01 -10.33 -7.08
CA CYS A 397 3.98 -10.09 -8.52
C CYS A 397 3.47 -8.68 -8.85
N PHE A 398 4.25 -7.92 -9.61
CA PHE A 398 3.88 -6.62 -10.15
C PHE A 398 3.57 -6.78 -11.63
N THR A 399 2.30 -6.59 -11.98
CA THR A 399 1.80 -6.65 -13.36
C THR A 399 0.89 -5.46 -13.60
N GLN A 400 1.12 -4.76 -14.71
CA GLN A 400 0.27 -3.70 -15.22
C GLN A 400 -0.63 -4.26 -16.32
N ARG A 401 -1.93 -3.96 -16.24
CA ARG A 401 -2.94 -4.39 -17.19
C ARG A 401 -3.50 -3.16 -17.90
N PRO A 402 -3.52 -3.13 -19.25
CA PRO A 402 -4.14 -2.03 -19.96
C PRO A 402 -5.64 -1.97 -19.66
N VAL A 403 -6.15 -0.77 -19.41
CA VAL A 403 -7.58 -0.49 -19.15
C VAL A 403 -8.26 0.09 -20.39
N VAL A 404 -7.47 0.71 -21.27
CA VAL A 404 -7.97 1.36 -22.48
C VAL A 404 -8.17 0.38 -23.63
N GLU A 405 -9.11 0.73 -24.49
CA GLU A 405 -9.42 -0.02 -25.71
C GLU A 405 -8.76 0.63 -26.96
N LEU A 406 -8.63 -0.15 -28.03
CA LEU A 406 -8.13 0.32 -29.31
C LEU A 406 -9.05 1.43 -29.87
N ASN A 407 -8.49 2.52 -30.38
CA ASN A 407 -9.19 3.71 -30.88
C ASN A 407 -9.95 4.52 -29.82
N GLN A 408 -9.79 4.22 -28.52
CA GLN A 408 -10.31 5.07 -27.46
C GLN A 408 -9.56 6.41 -27.45
N ARG A 409 -10.29 7.53 -27.30
CA ARG A 409 -9.68 8.83 -27.06
C ARG A 409 -9.43 8.99 -25.56
N VAL A 410 -8.22 9.41 -25.20
CA VAL A 410 -7.77 9.63 -23.83
C VAL A 410 -7.40 11.09 -23.62
N LEU A 411 -7.68 11.60 -22.44
CA LEU A 411 -7.30 12.95 -22.00
C LEU A 411 -6.06 12.90 -21.10
N VAL A 412 -5.48 14.07 -20.84
CA VAL A 412 -4.36 14.23 -19.90
C VAL A 412 -4.79 13.73 -18.52
N GLY A 413 -4.05 12.77 -17.98
CA GLY A 413 -4.30 12.19 -16.65
C GLY A 413 -5.27 11.01 -16.64
N ASP A 414 -5.78 10.56 -17.79
CA ASP A 414 -6.60 9.34 -17.86
C ASP A 414 -5.75 8.07 -17.65
N PRO A 415 -6.31 7.03 -17.01
CA PRO A 415 -5.63 5.75 -16.85
C PRO A 415 -5.44 5.05 -18.20
N LEU A 416 -4.21 4.66 -18.51
CA LEU A 416 -3.86 3.78 -19.62
C LEU A 416 -3.74 2.33 -19.17
N ALA A 417 -3.11 2.10 -18.02
CA ALA A 417 -2.94 0.77 -17.44
C ALA A 417 -2.96 0.81 -15.91
N ASP A 418 -3.60 -0.18 -15.30
CA ASP A 418 -3.66 -0.37 -13.86
C ASP A 418 -2.56 -1.32 -13.40
N GLY A 419 -1.81 -0.91 -12.37
CA GLY A 419 -0.77 -1.71 -11.75
C GLY A 419 -1.27 -2.67 -10.68
N PRO A 420 -0.35 -3.23 -9.87
CA PRO A 420 -0.74 -4.05 -8.72
C PRO A 420 -1.52 -3.21 -7.70
N CYS A 421 -2.60 -3.75 -7.15
CA CYS A 421 -3.47 -3.04 -6.20
C CYS A 421 -4.06 -1.73 -6.77
N VAL A 422 -4.42 -1.69 -8.06
CA VAL A 422 -5.07 -0.54 -8.68
C VAL A 422 -6.29 -1.00 -9.47
N ASP A 423 -7.36 -0.22 -9.43
CA ASP A 423 -8.57 -0.40 -10.24
C ASP A 423 -9.04 0.96 -10.75
N LYS A 424 -9.04 1.17 -12.07
CA LYS A 424 -9.37 2.44 -12.75
C LYS A 424 -8.58 3.65 -12.24
N ALA A 425 -7.26 3.50 -12.08
CA ALA A 425 -6.36 4.47 -11.45
C ALA A 425 -6.68 4.84 -9.99
N GLU A 426 -7.51 4.08 -9.28
CA GLU A 426 -7.70 4.21 -7.83
C GLU A 426 -6.99 3.07 -7.10
N LEU A 427 -6.38 3.37 -5.96
CA LEU A 427 -5.72 2.38 -5.12
C LEU A 427 -6.74 1.39 -4.56
N ALA A 428 -6.49 0.10 -4.81
CA ALA A 428 -7.37 -1.01 -4.50
C ALA A 428 -6.57 -2.15 -3.82
N LEU A 429 -6.36 -2.02 -2.51
CA LEU A 429 -5.52 -2.92 -1.71
C LEU A 429 -6.20 -4.24 -1.29
N GLY A 430 -7.53 -4.32 -1.35
CA GLY A 430 -8.35 -5.40 -0.82
C GLY A 430 -9.58 -5.69 -1.67
N LYS A 431 -10.63 -6.20 -1.02
CA LYS A 431 -11.92 -6.57 -1.64
C LYS A 431 -13.09 -6.12 -0.77
N ASN A 432 -14.21 -5.79 -1.42
CA ASN A 432 -15.46 -5.56 -0.72
C ASN A 432 -16.11 -6.92 -0.43
N VAL A 433 -16.34 -7.24 0.84
CA VAL A 433 -16.87 -8.55 1.26
C VAL A 433 -18.09 -8.38 2.15
N LEU A 434 -19.06 -9.30 2.02
CA LEU A 434 -20.26 -9.30 2.84
C LEU A 434 -19.95 -9.85 4.23
N VAL A 435 -20.10 -9.02 5.26
CA VAL A 435 -19.76 -9.34 6.64
C VAL A 435 -20.98 -9.34 7.54
N SER A 436 -21.01 -10.29 8.48
CA SER A 436 -21.95 -10.31 9.60
C SER A 436 -21.21 -10.20 10.93
N PHE A 437 -21.71 -9.35 11.83
CA PHE A 437 -21.18 -9.19 13.19
C PHE A 437 -21.96 -10.04 14.20
N MET A 438 -21.59 -11.30 14.34
CA MET A 438 -22.19 -12.23 15.31
C MET A 438 -21.19 -13.30 15.77
N PRO A 439 -21.27 -13.79 17.01
CA PRO A 439 -20.53 -14.98 17.40
C PRO A 439 -21.07 -16.21 16.66
N TRP A 440 -20.18 -17.10 16.18
CA TRP A 440 -20.57 -18.31 15.46
C TRP A 440 -19.84 -19.53 15.99
N ASN A 441 -20.52 -20.35 16.81
CA ASN A 441 -20.02 -21.61 17.37
C ASN A 441 -18.60 -21.55 18.01
N GLY A 442 -18.18 -20.36 18.46
CA GLY A 442 -16.84 -20.12 19.00
C GLY A 442 -15.70 -20.08 17.97
N TYR A 443 -15.99 -20.21 16.67
CA TYR A 443 -14.95 -20.17 15.63
C TYR A 443 -14.34 -18.79 15.43
N ASN A 444 -15.09 -17.73 15.75
CA ASN A 444 -14.61 -16.35 15.75
C ASN A 444 -14.32 -15.84 17.18
N TYR A 445 -13.85 -16.72 18.06
CA TYR A 445 -13.39 -16.33 19.38
C TYR A 445 -12.20 -15.37 19.30
N GLU A 446 -12.18 -14.35 20.16
CA GLU A 446 -11.24 -13.22 20.12
C GLU A 446 -11.20 -12.54 18.74
N ASP A 447 -10.09 -12.71 18.02
CA ASP A 447 -9.79 -12.09 16.72
C ASP A 447 -9.80 -13.12 15.57
N ALA A 448 -10.37 -14.30 15.80
CA ALA A 448 -10.51 -15.28 14.75
C ALA A 448 -11.56 -14.84 13.72
N ILE A 449 -11.27 -15.12 12.45
CA ILE A 449 -12.13 -14.80 11.31
C ILE A 449 -12.64 -16.11 10.71
N LEU A 450 -13.95 -16.17 10.50
CA LEU A 450 -14.61 -17.27 9.80
C LEU A 450 -14.88 -16.85 8.36
N ILE A 451 -14.50 -17.67 7.39
CA ILE A 451 -14.71 -17.37 5.97
C ILE A 451 -15.53 -18.44 5.27
N SER A 452 -16.27 -18.05 4.24
CA SER A 452 -16.99 -18.95 3.34
C SER A 452 -16.05 -19.63 2.34
N GLU A 453 -16.31 -20.90 2.05
CA GLU A 453 -15.64 -21.67 1.00
C GLU A 453 -15.76 -21.01 -0.37
N ARG A 454 -16.86 -20.29 -0.61
CA ARG A 454 -17.07 -19.49 -1.83
C ARG A 454 -15.88 -18.58 -2.12
N MET A 455 -15.32 -17.93 -1.09
CA MET A 455 -14.19 -17.00 -1.26
C MET A 455 -12.92 -17.69 -1.77
N VAL A 456 -12.70 -18.94 -1.36
CA VAL A 456 -11.56 -19.76 -1.78
C VAL A 456 -11.79 -20.33 -3.17
N ARG A 457 -13.03 -20.75 -3.47
CA ARG A 457 -13.45 -21.27 -4.77
C ARG A 457 -13.37 -20.22 -5.86
N ASP A 458 -13.88 -19.03 -5.60
CA ASP A 458 -13.99 -17.92 -6.55
C ASP A 458 -12.66 -17.10 -6.64
N ASP A 459 -11.58 -17.57 -6.01
CA ASP A 459 -10.24 -16.98 -6.04
C ASP A 459 -10.17 -15.49 -5.61
N VAL A 460 -11.07 -15.08 -4.70
CA VAL A 460 -11.27 -13.67 -4.30
C VAL A 460 -9.98 -13.01 -3.79
N TYR A 461 -9.21 -13.74 -2.97
CA TYR A 461 -7.97 -13.28 -2.33
C TYR A 461 -6.74 -14.10 -2.76
N THR A 462 -6.80 -14.69 -3.95
CA THR A 462 -5.67 -15.44 -4.51
C THR A 462 -4.59 -14.47 -4.99
N SER A 463 -3.36 -14.66 -4.55
CA SER A 463 -2.19 -13.82 -4.90
C SER A 463 -1.15 -14.62 -5.70
N ILE A 464 -0.36 -13.92 -6.52
CA ILE A 464 0.75 -14.51 -7.27
C ILE A 464 2.06 -14.11 -6.59
N HIS A 465 2.85 -15.11 -6.20
CA HIS A 465 4.18 -14.93 -5.65
C HIS A 465 5.22 -15.43 -6.65
N ILE A 466 6.29 -14.66 -6.84
CA ILE A 466 7.39 -14.99 -7.73
C ILE A 466 8.63 -15.18 -6.86
N GLU A 467 9.14 -16.41 -6.84
CA GLU A 467 10.36 -16.78 -6.14
C GLU A 467 11.50 -16.94 -7.15
N ARG A 468 12.68 -16.46 -6.77
CA ARG A 468 13.87 -16.50 -7.60
C ARG A 468 14.88 -17.43 -6.95
N HIS A 469 15.18 -18.52 -7.63
CA HIS A 469 16.22 -19.47 -7.25
C HIS A 469 17.42 -19.28 -8.16
N GLU A 470 18.63 -19.25 -7.60
CA GLU A 470 19.85 -19.05 -8.39
C GLU A 470 20.87 -20.14 -8.11
N SER A 471 21.58 -20.54 -9.17
CA SER A 471 22.69 -21.48 -9.11
C SER A 471 23.89 -20.91 -9.86
N GLU A 472 25.05 -20.96 -9.22
CA GLU A 472 26.31 -20.50 -9.78
C GLU A 472 27.23 -21.68 -10.07
N ALA A 473 27.88 -21.69 -11.22
CA ALA A 473 28.95 -22.59 -11.57
C ALA A 473 30.30 -21.92 -11.29
N VAL A 474 31.04 -22.45 -10.32
CA VAL A 474 32.27 -21.85 -9.80
C VAL A 474 33.49 -22.71 -10.16
N ASP A 475 34.62 -22.06 -10.40
CA ASP A 475 35.91 -22.73 -10.52
C ASP A 475 36.39 -23.25 -9.16
N THR A 476 36.40 -24.57 -8.98
CA THR A 476 36.97 -25.19 -7.77
C THR A 476 38.43 -25.59 -7.98
N LYS A 477 39.12 -25.94 -6.90
CA LYS A 477 40.51 -26.45 -6.97
C LYS A 477 40.65 -27.76 -7.75
N LEU A 478 39.60 -28.58 -7.78
CA LEU A 478 39.59 -29.88 -8.45
C LEU A 478 39.19 -29.78 -9.92
N GLY A 479 38.59 -28.66 -10.31
CA GLY A 479 38.08 -28.41 -11.66
C GLY A 479 36.87 -27.46 -11.64
N PRO A 480 36.44 -26.96 -12.80
CA PRO A 480 35.23 -26.17 -12.91
C PRO A 480 34.00 -27.02 -12.58
N GLU A 481 33.02 -26.43 -11.88
CA GLU A 481 31.67 -26.98 -11.84
C GLU A 481 31.00 -26.77 -13.20
N GLU A 482 30.23 -27.76 -13.65
CA GLU A 482 29.60 -27.75 -14.97
C GLU A 482 28.07 -27.81 -14.80
N ILE A 483 27.36 -26.97 -15.55
CA ILE A 483 25.90 -27.05 -15.69
C ILE A 483 25.62 -27.94 -16.89
N THR A 484 24.98 -29.09 -16.65
CA THR A 484 24.73 -30.13 -17.65
C THR A 484 23.51 -30.97 -17.28
N ARG A 485 22.90 -31.58 -18.30
CA ARG A 485 21.81 -32.55 -18.14
C ARG A 485 22.32 -33.92 -17.66
N ASP A 486 23.60 -34.23 -17.89
CA ASP A 486 24.22 -35.52 -17.55
C ASP A 486 24.55 -35.59 -16.05
N ILE A 487 23.54 -35.81 -15.22
CA ILE A 487 23.65 -35.83 -13.76
C ILE A 487 23.78 -37.28 -13.26
N PRO A 488 24.79 -37.59 -12.42
CA PRO A 488 24.98 -38.94 -11.87
C PRO A 488 23.83 -39.36 -10.93
N ASN A 489 23.44 -40.63 -10.99
CA ASN A 489 22.39 -41.24 -10.14
C ASN A 489 20.98 -40.63 -10.21
N VAL A 490 20.62 -39.96 -11.31
CA VAL A 490 19.28 -39.40 -11.53
C VAL A 490 18.55 -40.19 -12.63
N GLY A 491 17.29 -40.56 -12.39
CA GLY A 491 16.46 -41.29 -13.36
C GLY A 491 15.91 -40.38 -14.47
N GLU A 492 15.53 -40.95 -15.62
CA GLU A 492 15.01 -40.20 -16.77
C GLU A 492 13.76 -39.37 -16.46
N ASP A 493 12.91 -39.82 -15.54
CA ASP A 493 11.70 -39.09 -15.12
C ASP A 493 11.99 -37.70 -14.56
N ALA A 494 13.07 -37.55 -13.79
CA ALA A 494 13.49 -36.27 -13.21
C ALA A 494 14.22 -35.36 -14.22
N LEU A 495 14.72 -35.93 -15.33
CA LEU A 495 15.43 -35.21 -16.41
C LEU A 495 14.48 -34.82 -17.57
N LYS A 496 13.18 -35.10 -17.44
CA LYS A 496 12.19 -34.89 -18.50
C LYS A 496 12.02 -33.41 -18.87
N ASP A 497 12.01 -32.53 -17.88
CA ASP A 497 11.77 -31.10 -18.07
C ASP A 497 13.05 -30.25 -18.24
N LEU A 498 14.23 -30.89 -18.17
CA LEU A 498 15.53 -30.25 -18.42
C LEU A 498 15.84 -30.22 -19.92
N ASP A 499 16.39 -29.08 -20.37
CA ASP A 499 16.89 -28.90 -21.73
C ASP A 499 18.25 -29.59 -21.96
N GLU A 500 18.79 -29.45 -23.17
CA GLU A 500 20.12 -29.99 -23.55
C GLU A 500 21.26 -29.48 -22.65
N ASN A 501 21.10 -28.30 -22.04
CA ASN A 501 22.11 -27.68 -21.16
C ASN A 501 21.90 -28.06 -19.68
N GLY A 502 20.87 -28.83 -19.34
CA GLY A 502 20.52 -29.17 -17.96
C GLY A 502 19.77 -28.06 -17.24
N ILE A 503 19.10 -27.15 -17.95
CA ILE A 503 18.29 -26.06 -17.39
C ILE A 503 16.82 -26.37 -17.63
N ILE A 504 15.99 -26.14 -16.62
CA ILE A 504 14.55 -26.38 -16.75
C ILE A 504 13.89 -25.49 -17.81
N ARG A 505 12.97 -26.06 -18.58
CA ARG A 505 12.21 -25.31 -19.60
C ARG A 505 11.20 -24.35 -18.98
N ILE A 506 10.99 -23.20 -19.64
CA ILE A 506 9.94 -22.25 -19.28
C ILE A 506 8.57 -22.92 -19.50
N GLY A 507 7.65 -22.73 -18.55
CA GLY A 507 6.32 -23.34 -18.55
C GLY A 507 6.25 -24.76 -17.96
N ALA A 508 7.34 -25.31 -17.44
CA ALA A 508 7.29 -26.55 -16.66
C ALA A 508 6.59 -26.31 -15.31
N GLU A 509 5.73 -27.26 -14.90
CA GLU A 509 5.19 -27.31 -13.54
C GLU A 509 6.14 -28.10 -12.66
N VAL A 510 6.60 -27.48 -11.58
CA VAL A 510 7.58 -28.06 -10.66
C VAL A 510 6.98 -28.34 -9.30
N ARG A 511 7.42 -29.45 -8.73
CA ARG A 511 7.11 -29.92 -7.38
C ARG A 511 8.38 -29.90 -6.52
N PRO A 512 8.24 -30.00 -5.19
CA PRO A 512 9.39 -30.17 -4.32
C PRO A 512 10.30 -31.31 -4.79
N GLU A 513 11.61 -31.11 -4.70
CA GLU A 513 12.68 -32.02 -5.18
C GLU A 513 12.92 -32.11 -6.69
N ASP A 514 12.10 -31.46 -7.52
CA ASP A 514 12.38 -31.39 -8.97
C ASP A 514 13.66 -30.57 -9.23
N ILE A 515 14.44 -31.01 -10.22
CA ILE A 515 15.70 -30.37 -10.60
C ILE A 515 15.40 -29.15 -11.48
N LEU A 516 15.81 -27.98 -11.01
CA LEU A 516 15.68 -26.71 -11.75
C LEU A 516 16.91 -26.46 -12.63
N VAL A 517 18.10 -26.73 -12.10
CA VAL A 517 19.38 -26.57 -12.81
C VAL A 517 20.28 -27.75 -12.45
N GLY A 518 20.53 -28.60 -13.45
CA GLY A 518 21.49 -29.69 -13.38
C GLY A 518 22.91 -29.17 -13.24
N LYS A 519 23.55 -29.47 -12.11
CA LYS A 519 24.89 -29.00 -11.79
C LYS A 519 25.72 -30.15 -11.25
N VAL A 520 26.89 -30.35 -11.85
CA VAL A 520 27.84 -31.38 -11.45
C VAL A 520 29.16 -30.75 -11.00
N ALA A 521 29.71 -31.28 -9.91
CA ALA A 521 31.00 -30.88 -9.38
C ALA A 521 32.00 -32.04 -9.48
N PRO A 522 33.28 -31.79 -9.83
CA PRO A 522 34.30 -32.83 -9.85
C PRO A 522 34.53 -33.38 -8.44
N LYS A 523 34.54 -34.70 -8.29
CA LYS A 523 34.77 -35.40 -7.02
C LYS A 523 36.25 -35.74 -6.87
N GLY A 524 36.83 -35.46 -5.71
CA GLY A 524 38.17 -35.95 -5.38
C GLY A 524 38.17 -37.48 -5.27
N GLN A 525 39.26 -38.13 -5.70
CA GLN A 525 39.40 -39.58 -5.57
C GLN A 525 39.46 -39.96 -4.08
N VAL A 526 38.42 -40.65 -3.60
CA VAL A 526 38.38 -41.27 -2.27
C VAL A 526 38.91 -42.70 -2.44
N GLU A 527 39.75 -43.18 -1.52
CA GLU A 527 40.17 -44.59 -1.51
C GLU A 527 38.95 -45.49 -1.35
N MET A 528 38.63 -46.25 -2.40
CA MET A 528 37.49 -47.17 -2.40
C MET A 528 37.78 -48.37 -1.50
N THR A 529 36.77 -48.80 -0.75
CA THR A 529 36.87 -50.03 0.04
C THR A 529 37.01 -51.26 -0.87
N ALA A 530 37.48 -52.38 -0.33
CA ALA A 530 37.57 -53.62 -1.10
C ALA A 530 36.19 -54.10 -1.60
N GLU A 531 35.12 -53.82 -0.85
CA GLU A 531 33.74 -54.13 -1.20
C GLU A 531 33.23 -53.29 -2.39
N GLU A 532 33.48 -51.98 -2.38
CA GLU A 532 33.11 -51.10 -3.50
C GLU A 532 33.86 -51.45 -4.78
N ARG A 533 35.15 -51.81 -4.66
CA ARG A 533 35.95 -52.32 -5.79
C ARG A 533 35.40 -53.63 -6.35
N LEU A 534 34.96 -54.54 -5.48
CA LEU A 534 34.34 -55.79 -5.88
C LEU A 534 33.00 -55.56 -6.59
N ILE A 535 32.16 -54.67 -6.07
CA ILE A 535 30.86 -54.30 -6.68
C ILE A 535 31.08 -53.71 -8.08
N ILE A 536 32.06 -52.81 -8.25
CA ILE A 536 32.41 -52.24 -9.56
C ILE A 536 32.90 -53.34 -10.52
N ALA A 537 33.73 -54.26 -10.05
CA ALA A 537 34.22 -55.38 -10.86
C ALA A 537 33.10 -56.35 -11.28
N ILE A 538 32.08 -56.54 -10.44
CA ILE A 538 30.92 -57.41 -10.73
C ILE A 538 29.92 -56.74 -11.67
N PHE A 539 29.58 -55.46 -11.44
CA PHE A 539 28.53 -54.75 -12.18
C PHE A 539 29.04 -53.92 -13.36
N GLY A 540 30.36 -53.81 -13.55
CA GLY A 540 30.98 -53.05 -14.64
C GLY A 540 30.69 -51.55 -14.60
N LYS A 541 30.12 -51.03 -13.50
CA LYS A 541 29.80 -49.61 -13.35
C LYS A 541 31.10 -48.83 -13.10
N LYS A 542 31.49 -47.95 -14.04
CA LYS A 542 32.56 -46.98 -13.79
C LYS A 542 32.21 -46.15 -12.56
N ALA A 543 33.19 -45.87 -11.71
CA ALA A 543 33.02 -44.88 -10.64
C ALA A 543 32.73 -43.53 -11.31
N GLU A 544 31.60 -42.92 -10.97
CA GLU A 544 31.26 -41.59 -11.46
C GLU A 544 32.26 -40.58 -10.87
N GLU A 545 32.97 -39.87 -11.75
CA GLU A 545 34.01 -38.89 -11.39
C GLU A 545 33.41 -37.56 -10.90
N THR A 546 32.11 -37.38 -11.07
CA THR A 546 31.36 -36.17 -10.74
C THR A 546 30.30 -36.44 -9.67
N ARG A 547 29.95 -35.40 -8.92
CA ARG A 547 28.91 -35.42 -7.87
C ARG A 547 27.78 -34.48 -8.28
N ASP A 548 26.54 -34.91 -8.03
CA ASP A 548 25.35 -34.06 -8.14
C ASP A 548 25.36 -32.96 -7.05
N VAL A 549 25.33 -31.71 -7.50
CA VAL A 549 25.15 -30.49 -6.69
C VAL A 549 24.09 -29.58 -7.34
N SER A 550 23.12 -30.20 -8.02
CA SER A 550 22.06 -29.52 -8.75
C SER A 550 21.16 -28.67 -7.86
N LEU A 551 20.62 -27.61 -8.44
CA LEU A 551 19.60 -26.80 -7.81
C LEU A 551 18.26 -27.53 -7.88
N ARG A 552 17.68 -27.84 -6.72
CA ARG A 552 16.37 -28.46 -6.58
C ARG A 552 15.39 -27.52 -5.91
N LEU A 553 14.10 -27.70 -6.20
CA LEU A 553 13.06 -26.92 -5.55
C LEU A 553 12.94 -27.30 -4.06
N PRO A 554 12.97 -26.33 -3.12
CA PRO A 554 12.79 -26.60 -1.71
C PRO A 554 11.45 -27.26 -1.37
N HIS A 555 11.40 -27.94 -0.23
CA HIS A 555 10.16 -28.52 0.29
C HIS A 555 9.09 -27.45 0.57
N GLY A 556 7.86 -27.71 0.14
CA GLY A 556 6.70 -26.84 0.36
C GLY A 556 6.45 -25.80 -0.74
N GLU A 557 7.43 -25.57 -1.62
CA GLU A 557 7.26 -24.73 -2.79
C GLU A 557 6.72 -25.56 -3.97
N LYS A 558 5.89 -24.93 -4.80
CA LYS A 558 5.39 -25.49 -6.06
C LYS A 558 5.00 -24.35 -6.96
N GLY A 559 5.10 -24.53 -8.27
CA GLY A 559 4.71 -23.48 -9.20
C GLY A 559 5.07 -23.80 -10.63
N THR A 560 4.97 -22.78 -11.46
CA THR A 560 5.33 -22.86 -12.88
C THR A 560 6.54 -21.98 -13.15
N ILE A 561 7.48 -22.48 -13.94
CA ILE A 561 8.64 -21.70 -14.38
C ILE A 561 8.17 -20.60 -15.33
N ILE A 562 8.38 -19.34 -14.98
CA ILE A 562 7.96 -18.19 -15.79
C ILE A 562 9.08 -17.62 -16.65
N ASP A 563 10.30 -17.63 -16.13
CA ASP A 563 11.46 -17.02 -16.79
C ASP A 563 12.74 -17.69 -16.28
N VAL A 564 13.74 -17.76 -17.16
CA VAL A 564 15.07 -18.28 -16.83
C VAL A 564 16.13 -17.35 -17.42
N LYS A 565 16.92 -16.73 -16.55
CA LYS A 565 18.00 -15.82 -16.93
C LYS A 565 19.33 -16.50 -16.77
N VAL A 566 20.04 -16.61 -17.87
CA VAL A 566 21.37 -17.23 -17.92
C VAL A 566 22.41 -16.17 -18.20
N TYR A 567 23.33 -15.98 -17.25
CA TYR A 567 24.50 -15.12 -17.35
C TYR A 567 25.74 -15.98 -17.47
N SER A 568 26.60 -15.71 -18.45
CA SER A 568 27.83 -16.49 -18.65
C SER A 568 29.00 -15.61 -19.09
N ARG A 569 30.18 -15.96 -18.60
CA ARG A 569 31.47 -15.39 -19.03
C ARG A 569 31.87 -15.88 -20.42
N TYR A 570 31.45 -17.09 -20.81
CA TYR A 570 31.78 -17.70 -22.10
C TYR A 570 30.55 -17.71 -23.02
N LYS A 571 30.50 -16.74 -23.94
CA LYS A 571 29.42 -16.62 -24.95
C LYS A 571 29.96 -16.82 -26.35
N TYR A 572 29.27 -17.64 -27.13
CA TYR A 572 29.61 -17.96 -28.52
C TYR A 572 28.39 -17.80 -29.42
N LEU A 573 28.50 -17.03 -30.49
CA LEU A 573 27.45 -16.83 -31.48
C LEU A 573 27.73 -17.69 -32.71
N SER A 574 26.72 -18.42 -33.15
CA SER A 574 26.71 -19.03 -34.48
C SER A 574 26.06 -18.07 -35.48
N PRO A 575 26.81 -17.55 -36.48
CA PRO A 575 26.30 -16.54 -37.41
C PRO A 575 25.13 -17.03 -38.28
N SER A 576 25.13 -18.30 -38.67
CA SER A 576 24.15 -18.88 -39.58
C SER A 576 22.79 -19.14 -38.94
N ILE A 577 22.76 -19.53 -37.65
CA ILE A 577 21.51 -19.75 -36.90
C ILE A 577 21.16 -18.60 -35.97
N ASN A 578 22.02 -17.58 -35.87
CA ASN A 578 21.91 -16.44 -34.95
C ASN A 578 21.60 -16.86 -33.50
N TYR A 579 22.18 -17.98 -33.07
CA TYR A 579 21.99 -18.55 -31.73
C TYR A 579 23.22 -18.32 -30.87
N VAL A 580 23.01 -17.85 -29.64
CA VAL A 580 24.07 -17.59 -28.65
C VAL A 580 24.16 -18.74 -27.68
N TYR A 581 25.24 -19.52 -27.79
CA TYR A 581 25.63 -20.52 -26.81
C TYR A 581 26.19 -19.83 -25.56
N LYS A 582 25.68 -20.22 -24.40
CA LYS A 582 26.12 -19.75 -23.08
C LYS A 582 26.61 -20.96 -22.30
N GLU A 583 27.91 -21.05 -22.08
CA GLU A 583 28.51 -22.24 -21.48
C GLU A 583 29.17 -21.94 -20.14
N SER A 584 29.23 -22.94 -19.27
CA SER A 584 29.90 -22.86 -17.97
C SER A 584 31.41 -23.01 -18.07
N LYS A 585 31.90 -23.63 -19.16
CA LYS A 585 33.31 -23.88 -19.44
C LYS A 585 33.71 -23.29 -20.78
N LYS A 586 35.00 -23.02 -20.94
CA LYS A 586 35.56 -22.61 -22.22
C LYS A 586 35.52 -23.79 -23.21
N ARG A 587 34.89 -23.59 -24.36
CA ARG A 587 34.85 -24.56 -25.46
C ARG A 587 36.26 -24.83 -25.98
N GLU A 588 36.65 -26.11 -26.07
CA GLU A 588 37.94 -26.51 -26.65
C GLU A 588 37.93 -26.38 -28.18
N ARG A 589 36.78 -26.62 -28.81
CA ARG A 589 36.54 -26.47 -30.25
C ARG A 589 35.48 -25.42 -30.50
N LEU A 590 35.82 -24.35 -31.22
CA LEU A 590 34.91 -23.26 -31.60
C LEU A 590 34.08 -23.63 -32.84
N VAL A 591 33.41 -24.79 -32.81
CA VAL A 591 32.58 -25.27 -33.90
C VAL A 591 31.16 -25.42 -33.37
N CYS A 592 30.15 -25.03 -34.16
CA CYS A 592 28.75 -25.18 -33.82
C CYS A 592 28.35 -26.66 -33.94
N ASP A 593 27.74 -27.23 -32.90
CA ASP A 593 27.34 -28.65 -32.89
C ASP A 593 26.21 -28.96 -33.88
N ARG A 594 25.49 -27.93 -34.33
CA ARG A 594 24.35 -28.06 -35.24
C ARG A 594 24.70 -27.81 -36.71
N THR A 595 25.64 -26.91 -36.98
CA THR A 595 25.96 -26.46 -38.35
C THR A 595 27.39 -26.73 -38.78
N GLU A 596 28.25 -27.21 -37.88
CA GLU A 596 29.69 -27.43 -38.10
C GLU A 596 30.48 -26.17 -38.52
N GLU A 597 29.88 -24.99 -38.39
CA GLU A 597 30.52 -23.70 -38.69
C GLU A 597 31.31 -23.13 -37.50
N PRO A 598 32.31 -22.27 -37.75
CA PRO A 598 33.07 -21.64 -36.67
C PRO A 598 32.22 -20.65 -35.86
N LEU A 599 32.28 -20.78 -34.53
CA LEU A 599 31.58 -19.88 -33.60
C LEU A 599 32.37 -18.61 -33.33
N LEU A 600 31.69 -17.46 -33.27
CA LEU A 600 32.28 -16.17 -32.90
C LEU A 600 32.17 -15.93 -31.39
N GLN A 601 33.27 -15.61 -30.72
CA GLN A 601 33.24 -15.28 -29.30
C GLN A 601 32.73 -13.84 -29.08
N ILE A 602 31.71 -13.69 -28.23
CA ILE A 602 31.14 -12.40 -27.83
C ILE A 602 31.63 -12.04 -26.41
N PRO A 603 31.78 -10.75 -26.07
CA PRO A 603 31.99 -10.33 -24.68
C PRO A 603 30.97 -10.96 -23.72
N GLY A 604 31.48 -11.63 -22.69
CA GLY A 604 30.69 -12.26 -21.63
C GLY A 604 30.08 -11.24 -20.67
N ASP A 605 29.21 -11.74 -19.79
CA ASP A 605 28.61 -10.93 -18.72
C ASP A 605 29.63 -10.65 -17.59
N GLU A 606 29.46 -9.53 -16.89
CA GLU A 606 30.21 -9.24 -15.67
C GLU A 606 29.70 -10.13 -14.52
N LEU A 607 30.49 -11.16 -14.19
CA LEU A 607 30.22 -12.10 -13.09
C LEU A 607 31.26 -11.96 -11.97
N PRO A 608 30.92 -12.37 -10.72
CA PRO A 608 31.87 -12.42 -9.62
C PRO A 608 33.16 -13.19 -9.96
N ALA A 609 34.26 -12.84 -9.29
CA ALA A 609 35.52 -13.53 -9.48
C ALA A 609 35.40 -15.01 -9.08
N GLY A 610 35.75 -15.92 -9.99
CA GLY A 610 35.61 -17.37 -9.79
C GLY A 610 34.29 -17.98 -10.31
N THR A 611 33.25 -17.17 -10.55
CA THR A 611 31.98 -17.65 -11.13
C THR A 611 32.06 -17.59 -12.66
N ASN A 612 31.79 -18.70 -13.33
CA ASN A 612 31.79 -18.79 -14.80
C ASN A 612 30.42 -18.58 -15.41
N MET A 613 29.37 -19.06 -14.73
CA MET A 613 27.99 -19.00 -15.19
C MET A 613 27.05 -18.90 -13.98
N THR A 614 26.00 -18.08 -14.10
CA THR A 614 24.93 -17.94 -13.12
C THR A 614 23.61 -18.15 -13.82
N VAL A 615 22.79 -19.07 -13.32
CA VAL A 615 21.44 -19.34 -13.83
C VAL A 615 20.45 -18.93 -12.75
N GLN A 616 19.51 -18.05 -13.11
CA GLN A 616 18.42 -17.61 -12.26
C GLN A 616 17.11 -18.14 -12.82
N VAL A 617 16.38 -18.91 -12.02
CA VAL A 617 15.09 -19.50 -12.35
C VAL A 617 14.02 -18.78 -11.56
N TYR A 618 13.01 -18.27 -12.26
CA TYR A 618 11.86 -17.59 -11.67
C TYR A 618 10.65 -18.52 -11.68
N ILE A 619 10.06 -18.70 -10.51
CA ILE A 619 8.93 -19.62 -10.29
C ILE A 619 7.75 -18.80 -9.80
N ALA A 620 6.62 -18.91 -10.50
CA ALA A 620 5.37 -18.30 -10.05
C ALA A 620 4.49 -19.32 -9.34
N GLN A 621 4.04 -18.97 -8.14
CA GLN A 621 3.11 -19.74 -7.33
C GLN A 621 1.84 -18.92 -7.09
N LYS A 622 0.67 -19.53 -7.34
CA LYS A 622 -0.62 -18.99 -6.89
C LYS A 622 -0.87 -19.43 -5.44
N ARG A 623 -1.03 -18.47 -4.52
CA ARG A 623 -1.37 -18.72 -3.11
C ARG A 623 -2.83 -18.34 -2.85
N LYS A 624 -3.68 -19.36 -2.68
CA LYS A 624 -5.08 -19.20 -2.25
C LYS A 624 -5.15 -18.92 -0.75
N LEU A 625 -6.31 -18.49 -0.26
CA LEU A 625 -6.57 -18.37 1.17
C LEU A 625 -6.55 -19.73 1.86
N MET A 626 -5.98 -19.79 3.04
CA MET A 626 -6.00 -20.97 3.91
C MET A 626 -6.19 -20.63 5.38
N VAL A 627 -6.59 -21.63 6.16
CA VAL A 627 -6.65 -21.53 7.62
C VAL A 627 -5.26 -21.18 8.15
N GLY A 628 -5.19 -20.15 9.00
CA GLY A 628 -3.94 -19.61 9.52
C GLY A 628 -3.47 -18.32 8.83
N ASP A 629 -3.98 -17.99 7.64
CA ASP A 629 -3.67 -16.72 6.99
C ASP A 629 -4.22 -15.54 7.80
N LYS A 630 -3.52 -14.40 7.76
CA LYS A 630 -3.96 -13.16 8.40
C LYS A 630 -4.70 -12.24 7.44
N MET A 631 -5.86 -11.78 7.90
CA MET A 631 -6.63 -10.72 7.25
C MET A 631 -6.78 -9.53 8.18
N ALA A 632 -6.99 -8.35 7.61
CA ALA A 632 -7.29 -7.15 8.37
C ALA A 632 -8.23 -6.22 7.61
N GLY A 633 -9.00 -5.42 8.34
CA GLY A 633 -9.70 -4.26 7.79
C GLY A 633 -8.85 -2.99 7.90
N ARG A 634 -9.38 -1.88 7.37
CA ARG A 634 -8.71 -0.57 7.43
C ARG A 634 -8.72 0.08 8.82
N HIS A 635 -9.65 -0.35 9.67
CA HIS A 635 -9.91 0.21 11.01
C HIS A 635 -9.11 -0.48 12.15
N GLY A 636 -7.96 -1.08 11.82
CA GLY A 636 -7.08 -1.73 12.80
C GLY A 636 -7.65 -3.03 13.42
N ASN A 637 -8.67 -3.61 12.79
CA ASN A 637 -9.19 -4.95 13.09
C ASN A 637 -8.38 -5.99 12.33
N LYS A 638 -7.54 -6.75 13.03
CA LYS A 638 -6.76 -7.85 12.48
C LYS A 638 -7.27 -9.17 13.02
N GLY A 639 -7.30 -10.18 12.16
CA GLY A 639 -7.64 -11.52 12.57
C GLY A 639 -6.96 -12.61 11.77
N VAL A 640 -7.05 -13.82 12.29
CA VAL A 640 -6.51 -15.05 11.67
C VAL A 640 -7.68 -15.90 11.24
N ILE A 641 -7.61 -16.45 10.03
CA ILE A 641 -8.66 -17.37 9.55
C ILE A 641 -8.62 -18.64 10.39
N SER A 642 -9.69 -18.91 11.13
CA SER A 642 -9.80 -20.10 11.99
C SER A 642 -10.40 -21.30 11.27
N LYS A 643 -11.38 -21.04 10.39
CA LYS A 643 -12.07 -22.10 9.64
C LYS A 643 -12.62 -21.55 8.33
N VAL A 644 -12.58 -22.40 7.31
CA VAL A 644 -13.33 -22.22 6.06
C VAL A 644 -14.58 -23.08 6.17
N LEU A 645 -15.76 -22.46 6.15
CA LEU A 645 -17.04 -23.19 6.20
C LEU A 645 -17.62 -23.39 4.80
N PRO A 646 -18.27 -24.54 4.54
CA PRO A 646 -19.10 -24.71 3.35
C PRO A 646 -20.15 -23.62 3.24
N MET A 647 -20.55 -23.28 2.01
CA MET A 647 -21.49 -22.17 1.78
C MET A 647 -22.88 -22.45 2.36
N GLU A 648 -23.28 -23.71 2.43
CA GLU A 648 -24.52 -24.21 3.02
C GLU A 648 -24.61 -23.99 4.54
N ASP A 649 -23.46 -23.98 5.23
CA ASP A 649 -23.40 -23.83 6.69
C ASP A 649 -23.27 -22.36 7.13
N MET A 650 -23.06 -21.44 6.17
CA MET A 650 -22.92 -20.01 6.46
C MET A 650 -24.27 -19.39 6.79
N PRO A 651 -24.31 -18.33 7.61
CA PRO A 651 -25.53 -17.57 7.82
C PRO A 651 -26.03 -16.95 6.51
N PHE A 652 -27.33 -17.01 6.26
CA PHE A 652 -27.96 -16.48 5.05
C PHE A 652 -28.81 -15.24 5.34
N LEU A 653 -28.78 -14.29 4.42
CA LEU A 653 -29.73 -13.19 4.37
C LEU A 653 -31.14 -13.68 3.98
N ALA A 654 -32.15 -12.82 4.15
CA ALA A 654 -33.54 -13.14 3.84
C ALA A 654 -33.80 -13.45 2.35
N ASP A 655 -32.92 -12.98 1.47
CA ASP A 655 -32.91 -13.25 0.02
C ASP A 655 -32.32 -14.63 -0.32
N GLY A 656 -31.56 -15.26 0.58
CA GLY A 656 -30.83 -16.51 0.35
C GLY A 656 -29.33 -16.32 0.15
N THR A 657 -28.81 -15.09 0.16
CA THR A 657 -27.39 -14.81 -0.03
C THR A 657 -26.58 -15.25 1.20
N PRO A 658 -25.58 -16.15 1.06
CA PRO A 658 -24.68 -16.48 2.17
C PRO A 658 -23.73 -15.32 2.46
N VAL A 659 -23.45 -15.10 3.75
CA VAL A 659 -22.42 -14.17 4.19
C VAL A 659 -21.02 -14.69 3.80
N ASP A 660 -20.09 -13.79 3.44
CA ASP A 660 -18.72 -14.17 3.08
C ASP A 660 -17.84 -14.37 4.31
N ILE A 661 -17.92 -13.44 5.28
CA ILE A 661 -17.10 -13.45 6.49
C ILE A 661 -17.96 -13.18 7.74
N VAL A 662 -17.72 -13.92 8.82
CA VAL A 662 -18.33 -13.64 10.13
C VAL A 662 -17.30 -13.08 11.10
N LEU A 663 -17.56 -11.87 11.61
CA LEU A 663 -16.70 -11.17 12.57
C LEU A 663 -17.33 -11.13 13.97
N ASN A 664 -16.47 -11.03 14.98
CA ASN A 664 -16.89 -10.96 16.37
C ASN A 664 -17.29 -9.52 16.76
N PRO A 665 -18.53 -9.27 17.21
CA PRO A 665 -18.97 -7.93 17.62
C PRO A 665 -18.30 -7.43 18.90
N LEU A 666 -17.77 -8.30 19.76
CA LEU A 666 -17.18 -7.91 21.05
C LEU A 666 -15.90 -7.06 20.90
N GLY A 667 -15.23 -7.18 19.76
CA GLY A 667 -14.03 -6.41 19.45
C GLY A 667 -14.28 -4.93 19.21
N VAL A 668 -15.50 -4.53 18.81
CA VAL A 668 -15.78 -3.14 18.41
C VAL A 668 -15.85 -2.19 19.61
N PRO A 669 -16.64 -2.46 20.66
CA PRO A 669 -16.73 -1.55 21.81
C PRO A 669 -15.44 -1.52 22.63
N SER A 670 -14.75 -2.66 22.75
CA SER A 670 -13.51 -2.76 23.53
C SER A 670 -12.33 -2.02 22.90
N ARG A 671 -12.34 -1.86 21.58
CA ARG A 671 -11.27 -1.20 20.81
C ARG A 671 -11.64 0.19 20.31
N MET A 672 -12.90 0.60 20.49
CA MET A 672 -13.40 1.92 20.09
C MET A 672 -13.09 2.25 18.61
N ASN A 673 -13.30 1.31 17.71
CA ASN A 673 -13.16 1.50 16.26
C ASN A 673 -14.52 1.35 15.57
N ILE A 674 -15.40 2.33 15.85
CA ILE A 674 -16.79 2.34 15.37
C ILE A 674 -16.83 2.60 13.87
N GLY A 675 -15.78 3.22 13.29
CA GLY A 675 -15.67 3.50 11.87
C GLY A 675 -15.93 2.27 10.99
N GLN A 676 -15.53 1.07 11.44
CA GLN A 676 -15.77 -0.17 10.69
C GLN A 676 -17.27 -0.50 10.51
N ILE A 677 -18.12 -0.15 11.48
CA ILE A 677 -19.57 -0.38 11.42
C ILE A 677 -20.18 0.63 10.44
N LEU A 678 -19.75 1.89 10.51
CA LEU A 678 -20.18 2.94 9.59
C LEU A 678 -19.79 2.60 8.15
N GLU A 679 -18.56 2.13 7.93
CA GLU A 679 -18.09 1.60 6.64
C GLU A 679 -18.98 0.44 6.17
N THR A 680 -19.28 -0.51 7.07
CA THR A 680 -20.11 -1.68 6.76
C THR A 680 -21.51 -1.29 6.27
N HIS A 681 -22.17 -0.35 6.94
CA HIS A 681 -23.49 0.13 6.55
C HIS A 681 -23.45 0.86 5.21
N LEU A 682 -22.55 1.83 5.06
CA LEU A 682 -22.47 2.65 3.85
C LEU A 682 -22.03 1.83 2.63
N GLY A 683 -21.13 0.86 2.83
CA GLY A 683 -20.75 -0.11 1.79
C GLY A 683 -21.94 -0.99 1.39
N TYR A 684 -22.81 -1.36 2.33
CA TYR A 684 -24.02 -2.12 2.02
C TYR A 684 -24.98 -1.32 1.13
N VAL A 685 -25.20 -0.04 1.45
CA VAL A 685 -25.96 0.88 0.59
C VAL A 685 -25.31 1.00 -0.79
N GLY A 686 -23.99 1.22 -0.83
CA GLY A 686 -23.24 1.39 -2.08
C GLY A 686 -23.37 0.18 -3.01
N LYS A 687 -23.32 -1.03 -2.45
CA LYS A 687 -23.45 -2.27 -3.23
C LYS A 687 -24.83 -2.44 -3.87
N HIS A 688 -25.90 -2.20 -3.12
CA HIS A 688 -27.27 -2.38 -3.60
C HIS A 688 -27.75 -1.26 -4.51
N LEU A 689 -27.33 -0.01 -4.24
CA LEU A 689 -27.68 1.13 -5.09
C LEU A 689 -26.73 1.30 -6.29
N GLY A 690 -25.58 0.62 -6.30
CA GLY A 690 -24.57 0.75 -7.34
C GLY A 690 -23.84 2.11 -7.30
N VAL A 691 -23.65 2.67 -6.10
CA VAL A 691 -23.00 3.97 -5.88
C VAL A 691 -21.75 3.81 -5.02
N GLU A 692 -20.83 4.75 -5.18
CA GLU A 692 -19.58 4.82 -4.43
C GLU A 692 -19.60 6.06 -3.54
N TYR A 693 -19.17 5.90 -2.29
CA TYR A 693 -19.12 6.98 -1.33
C TYR A 693 -17.68 7.43 -1.09
N LYS A 694 -17.49 8.75 -1.03
CA LYS A 694 -16.22 9.37 -0.64
C LYS A 694 -16.41 10.02 0.72
N CYS A 695 -15.77 9.44 1.74
CA CYS A 695 -15.79 9.89 3.12
C CYS A 695 -14.35 10.20 3.55
N PRO A 696 -13.82 11.39 3.22
CA PRO A 696 -12.51 11.82 3.68
C PRO A 696 -12.44 11.87 5.21
N ALA A 697 -11.26 11.64 5.78
CA ALA A 697 -11.06 11.78 7.22
C ALA A 697 -11.43 13.20 7.70
N PHE A 698 -12.21 13.29 8.78
CA PHE A 698 -12.73 14.52 9.38
C PHE A 698 -13.78 15.30 8.57
N GLU A 699 -14.03 14.92 7.31
CA GLU A 699 -15.08 15.49 6.43
C GLU A 699 -16.05 14.39 5.96
N GLY A 700 -16.12 13.29 6.71
CA GLY A 700 -16.93 12.12 6.39
C GLY A 700 -18.43 12.35 6.59
N ALA A 701 -19.23 11.39 6.10
CA ALA A 701 -20.67 11.38 6.33
C ALA A 701 -20.98 11.28 7.83
N THR A 702 -21.97 12.05 8.29
CA THR A 702 -22.42 11.97 9.68
C THR A 702 -23.30 10.73 9.91
N GLU A 703 -23.53 10.38 11.18
CA GLU A 703 -24.44 9.27 11.52
C GLU A 703 -25.84 9.47 10.92
N ASN A 704 -26.36 10.70 10.92
CA ASN A 704 -27.67 11.01 10.35
C ASN A 704 -27.69 10.80 8.83
N ASP A 705 -26.63 11.21 8.13
CA ASP A 705 -26.53 11.00 6.68
C ASP A 705 -26.51 9.49 6.33
N ILE A 706 -25.83 8.69 7.15
CA ILE A 706 -25.79 7.23 6.98
C ILE A 706 -27.17 6.62 7.24
N LEU A 707 -27.89 7.08 8.26
CA LEU A 707 -29.25 6.62 8.55
C LEU A 707 -30.22 6.97 7.41
N ASP A 708 -30.09 8.15 6.82
CA ASP A 708 -30.89 8.56 5.66
C ASP A 708 -30.59 7.69 4.42
N GLU A 709 -29.33 7.39 4.16
CA GLU A 709 -28.93 6.48 3.08
C GLU A 709 -29.35 5.03 3.34
N MET A 710 -29.35 4.57 4.60
CA MET A 710 -29.89 3.27 4.99
C MET A 710 -31.42 3.21 4.83
N GLN A 711 -32.12 4.31 5.10
CA GLN A 711 -33.55 4.43 4.82
C GLN A 711 -33.83 4.37 3.31
N ARG A 712 -33.00 5.01 2.50
CA ARG A 712 -33.05 4.93 1.03
C ARG A 712 -32.83 3.50 0.54
N LEU A 713 -31.84 2.79 1.09
CA LEU A 713 -31.61 1.37 0.81
C LEU A 713 -32.84 0.52 1.17
N ALA A 714 -33.37 0.69 2.38
CA ALA A 714 -34.53 -0.07 2.84
C ALA A 714 -35.74 0.14 1.91
N ASN A 715 -35.97 1.38 1.46
CA ASN A 715 -37.03 1.68 0.49
C ASN A 715 -36.76 1.02 -0.87
N HIS A 716 -35.51 0.99 -1.32
CA HIS A 716 -35.13 0.31 -2.57
C HIS A 716 -35.35 -1.21 -2.50
N MET A 717 -34.91 -1.86 -1.42
CA MET A 717 -35.11 -3.30 -1.21
C MET A 717 -36.60 -3.65 -1.06
N ARG A 718 -37.37 -2.81 -0.35
CA ARG A 718 -38.82 -2.98 -0.21
C ARG A 718 -39.55 -2.81 -1.53
N ALA A 719 -39.14 -1.85 -2.37
CA ALA A 719 -39.68 -1.68 -3.71
C ALA A 719 -39.46 -2.93 -4.58
N GLN A 720 -38.24 -3.47 -4.59
CA GLN A 720 -37.93 -4.72 -5.30
C GLN A 720 -38.75 -5.90 -4.76
N ALA A 721 -38.82 -6.05 -3.44
CA ALA A 721 -39.59 -7.11 -2.79
C ALA A 721 -41.10 -6.98 -3.08
N LEU A 722 -41.65 -5.76 -3.06
CA LEU A 722 -43.05 -5.50 -3.40
C LEU A 722 -43.34 -5.80 -4.88
N GLN A 723 -42.45 -5.41 -5.79
CA GLN A 723 -42.57 -5.72 -7.21
C GLN A 723 -42.61 -7.24 -7.45
N ALA A 724 -41.64 -7.96 -6.88
CA ALA A 724 -41.54 -9.41 -7.02
C ALA A 724 -42.77 -10.10 -6.38
N TYR A 725 -43.19 -9.66 -5.20
CA TYR A 725 -44.34 -10.22 -4.49
C TYR A 725 -45.67 -9.95 -5.20
N ALA A 726 -45.90 -8.72 -5.67
CA ALA A 726 -47.11 -8.32 -6.38
C ALA A 726 -47.26 -9.08 -7.72
N THR A 727 -46.15 -9.28 -8.43
CA THR A 727 -46.16 -9.93 -9.75
C THR A 727 -46.21 -11.45 -9.64
N ALA A 728 -45.31 -12.07 -8.86
CA ALA A 728 -45.13 -13.52 -8.86
C ALA A 728 -46.07 -14.28 -7.91
N GLU A 729 -46.39 -13.72 -6.73
CA GLU A 729 -47.26 -14.38 -5.74
C GLU A 729 -48.70 -13.86 -5.76
N LEU A 730 -48.90 -12.53 -5.75
CA LEU A 730 -50.24 -11.95 -5.75
C LEU A 730 -50.89 -11.97 -7.14
N LYS A 731 -50.09 -12.05 -8.21
CA LYS A 731 -50.52 -11.98 -9.61
C LYS A 731 -51.45 -10.77 -9.86
N LEU A 732 -51.07 -9.60 -9.36
CA LEU A 732 -51.80 -8.36 -9.59
C LEU A 732 -51.42 -7.77 -10.94
N ASP A 733 -52.39 -7.23 -11.68
CA ASP A 733 -52.13 -6.47 -12.90
C ASP A 733 -51.64 -5.05 -12.55
N VAL A 734 -50.36 -4.94 -12.19
CA VAL A 734 -49.70 -3.67 -11.86
C VAL A 734 -48.42 -3.54 -12.64
N ARG A 735 -48.30 -2.46 -13.42
CA ARG A 735 -47.05 -2.08 -14.08
C ARG A 735 -46.28 -1.11 -13.19
N PHE A 736 -45.09 -1.54 -12.78
CA PHE A 736 -44.12 -0.70 -12.08
C PHE A 736 -43.14 -0.13 -13.09
N PHE A 737 -42.82 1.16 -12.95
CA PHE A 737 -41.84 1.85 -13.80
C PHE A 737 -40.52 2.04 -13.04
N LYS A 738 -39.41 2.06 -13.79
CA LYS A 738 -38.07 2.24 -13.25
C LYS A 738 -37.93 3.66 -12.70
N GLY A 739 -38.04 3.82 -11.37
CA GLY A 739 -37.99 5.11 -10.68
C GLY A 739 -39.20 5.40 -9.77
N ASP A 740 -40.23 4.55 -9.76
CA ASP A 740 -41.34 4.68 -8.80
C ASP A 740 -40.80 4.60 -7.35
N THR A 741 -41.27 5.50 -6.49
CA THR A 741 -40.99 5.43 -5.05
C THR A 741 -41.79 4.30 -4.38
N TYR A 742 -41.32 3.80 -3.25
CA TYR A 742 -42.03 2.75 -2.50
C TYR A 742 -43.49 3.13 -2.23
N ASP A 743 -43.74 4.37 -1.80
CA ASP A 743 -45.09 4.86 -1.49
C ASP A 743 -45.99 4.92 -2.74
N GLU A 744 -45.45 5.31 -3.89
CA GLU A 744 -46.18 5.28 -5.18
C GLU A 744 -46.49 3.84 -5.61
N MET A 745 -45.57 2.90 -5.39
CA MET A 745 -45.79 1.49 -5.70
C MET A 745 -46.89 0.89 -4.81
N VAL A 746 -46.88 1.22 -3.50
CA VAL A 746 -47.93 0.83 -2.57
C VAL A 746 -49.28 1.39 -3.01
N ALA A 747 -49.34 2.67 -3.40
CA ALA A 747 -50.57 3.29 -3.90
C ALA A 747 -51.09 2.63 -5.20
N LYS A 748 -50.20 2.20 -6.10
CA LYS A 748 -50.58 1.44 -7.31
C LYS A 748 -51.11 0.06 -6.98
N VAL A 749 -50.52 -0.63 -6.00
CA VAL A 749 -51.01 -1.91 -5.49
C VAL A 749 -52.40 -1.73 -4.86
N GLU A 750 -52.59 -0.68 -4.04
CA GLU A 750 -53.89 -0.35 -3.45
C GLU A 750 -54.95 -0.09 -4.52
N ALA A 751 -54.61 0.69 -5.56
CA ALA A 751 -55.51 0.96 -6.68
C ALA A 751 -55.88 -0.31 -7.46
N SER A 752 -54.96 -1.27 -7.58
CA SER A 752 -55.23 -2.57 -8.21
C SER A 752 -56.10 -3.46 -7.32
N LEU A 753 -55.85 -3.48 -6.00
CA LEU A 753 -56.68 -4.20 -5.03
C LEU A 753 -58.14 -3.71 -5.05
N ARG A 754 -58.36 -2.40 -5.17
CA ARG A 754 -59.70 -1.79 -5.28
C ARG A 754 -60.44 -2.11 -6.59
N ARG A 755 -59.74 -2.60 -7.62
CA ARG A 755 -60.34 -3.01 -8.91
C ARG A 755 -60.73 -4.49 -8.94
N LEU A 756 -60.32 -5.29 -7.95
CA LEU A 756 -60.62 -6.72 -7.90
C LEU A 756 -62.07 -7.00 -7.47
N GLY A 757 -62.65 -8.04 -8.04
CA GLY A 757 -63.91 -8.65 -7.58
C GLY A 757 -63.75 -9.38 -6.24
N ARG A 758 -64.85 -9.95 -5.74
CA ARG A 758 -64.90 -10.62 -4.43
C ARG A 758 -64.01 -11.86 -4.40
N ASN A 759 -63.96 -12.63 -5.49
CA ASN A 759 -63.15 -13.85 -5.57
C ASN A 759 -61.64 -13.54 -5.62
N GLY A 760 -61.26 -12.49 -6.36
CA GLY A 760 -59.87 -12.03 -6.44
C GLY A 760 -59.35 -11.49 -5.10
N LEU A 761 -60.20 -10.77 -4.36
CA LEU A 761 -59.85 -10.27 -3.01
C LEU A 761 -59.69 -11.43 -2.00
N GLU A 762 -60.53 -12.47 -2.08
CA GLU A 762 -60.43 -13.64 -1.22
C GLU A 762 -59.17 -14.48 -1.52
N ARG A 763 -58.79 -14.62 -2.80
CA ARG A 763 -57.52 -15.22 -3.22
C ARG A 763 -56.33 -14.48 -2.63
N VAL A 764 -56.26 -13.17 -2.82
CA VAL A 764 -55.18 -12.33 -2.26
C VAL A 764 -55.14 -12.43 -0.75
N SER A 765 -56.29 -12.37 -0.06
CA SER A 765 -56.37 -12.50 1.40
C SER A 765 -55.81 -13.84 1.90
N ARG A 766 -56.13 -14.96 1.23
CA ARG A 766 -55.57 -16.28 1.56
C ARG A 766 -54.06 -16.34 1.32
N THR A 767 -53.57 -15.79 0.21
CA THR A 767 -52.12 -15.76 -0.10
C THR A 767 -51.34 -14.90 0.88
N VAL A 768 -51.87 -13.75 1.26
CA VAL A 768 -51.24 -12.82 2.21
C VAL A 768 -51.26 -13.37 3.65
N ALA A 769 -52.27 -14.19 4.00
CA ALA A 769 -52.36 -14.88 5.28
C ALA A 769 -51.43 -16.11 5.39
N ALA A 770 -50.94 -16.65 4.27
CA ALA A 770 -49.97 -17.75 4.29
C ALA A 770 -48.57 -17.25 4.68
N ALA A 771 -47.79 -18.11 5.35
CA ALA A 771 -46.39 -17.81 5.63
C ALA A 771 -45.59 -17.67 4.33
N PRO A 772 -44.65 -16.71 4.22
CA PRO A 772 -43.79 -16.57 3.04
C PRO A 772 -43.00 -17.86 2.80
N ILE A 773 -43.25 -18.53 1.66
CA ILE A 773 -42.52 -19.77 1.31
C ILE A 773 -41.30 -19.45 0.42
N LYS A 774 -41.42 -18.46 -0.47
CA LYS A 774 -40.41 -18.14 -1.49
C LYS A 774 -39.57 -16.89 -1.16
N THR A 775 -38.29 -16.91 -1.52
CA THR A 775 -37.37 -15.76 -1.35
C THR A 775 -37.53 -14.73 -2.48
N ILE A 776 -36.94 -13.54 -2.31
CA ILE A 776 -36.97 -12.50 -3.36
C ILE A 776 -36.29 -12.99 -4.64
N GLU A 777 -35.17 -13.71 -4.56
CA GLU A 777 -34.47 -14.26 -5.73
C GLU A 777 -35.32 -15.28 -6.50
N GLU A 778 -36.03 -16.17 -5.79
CA GLU A 778 -36.94 -17.14 -6.42
C GLU A 778 -38.12 -16.45 -7.11
N LEU A 779 -38.58 -15.31 -6.59
CA LEU A 779 -39.65 -14.51 -7.17
C LEU A 779 -39.18 -13.67 -8.35
N ALA A 780 -37.91 -13.28 -8.38
CA ALA A 780 -37.30 -12.45 -9.42
C ALA A 780 -36.90 -13.23 -10.69
N GLN A 781 -36.94 -14.57 -10.68
CA GLN A 781 -36.66 -15.42 -11.86
C GLN A 781 -37.76 -15.36 -12.94
N VAL A 782 -38.88 -14.69 -12.67
CA VAL A 782 -39.98 -14.51 -13.64
C VAL A 782 -39.63 -13.36 -14.58
N ASP A 783 -39.67 -13.60 -15.89
CA ASP A 783 -39.34 -12.61 -16.91
C ASP A 783 -40.40 -11.50 -16.99
N LEU A 784 -40.12 -10.39 -16.29
CA LEU A 784 -41.05 -9.29 -16.03
C LEU A 784 -41.50 -8.55 -17.31
N GLU A 785 -40.73 -8.61 -18.40
CA GLU A 785 -41.06 -7.96 -19.67
C GLU A 785 -42.12 -8.73 -20.49
N THR A 786 -42.27 -10.04 -20.23
CA THR A 786 -43.22 -10.93 -20.92
C THR A 786 -44.37 -11.41 -20.02
N PHE A 787 -44.46 -10.93 -18.79
CA PHE A 787 -45.48 -11.36 -17.84
C PHE A 787 -46.87 -10.89 -18.28
N VAL A 788 -47.74 -11.85 -18.60
CA VAL A 788 -49.19 -11.64 -18.74
C VAL A 788 -49.84 -12.38 -17.56
N PRO A 789 -50.61 -11.69 -16.69
CA PRO A 789 -51.29 -12.36 -15.60
C PRO A 789 -52.32 -13.37 -16.15
N GLU A 790 -52.14 -14.66 -15.86
CA GLU A 790 -53.21 -15.65 -16.00
C GLU A 790 -54.27 -15.39 -14.93
N ILE A 791 -55.25 -14.55 -15.28
CA ILE A 791 -56.45 -14.31 -14.50
C ILE A 791 -57.37 -15.52 -14.73
N PRO A 792 -57.83 -16.23 -13.68
CA PRO A 792 -58.80 -17.32 -13.82
C PRO A 792 -60.05 -16.85 -14.57
N GLU A 793 -60.64 -17.68 -15.45
CA GLU A 793 -61.85 -17.32 -16.22
C GLU A 793 -63.01 -16.83 -15.34
N ASP A 794 -63.05 -17.26 -14.07
CA ASP A 794 -64.04 -16.89 -13.06
C ASP A 794 -63.88 -15.45 -12.48
N GLU A 795 -62.77 -14.75 -12.78
CA GLU A 795 -62.45 -13.40 -12.29
C GLU A 795 -62.67 -12.29 -13.36
N ILE A 796 -63.07 -12.65 -14.58
CA ILE A 796 -63.11 -11.74 -15.75
C ILE A 796 -64.38 -10.86 -15.78
N ASP A 797 -65.45 -11.23 -15.06
CA ASP A 797 -66.78 -10.59 -15.09
C ASP A 797 -67.35 -10.25 -13.68
N GLU A 798 -66.53 -9.95 -12.67
CA GLU A 798 -67.02 -9.48 -11.36
C GLU A 798 -66.94 -7.95 -11.20
N GLU A 799 -68.05 -7.31 -10.80
CA GLU A 799 -68.05 -5.90 -10.39
C GLU A 799 -67.15 -5.69 -9.15
N ALA A 800 -66.43 -4.57 -9.12
CA ALA A 800 -65.51 -4.23 -8.04
C ALA A 800 -66.22 -4.31 -6.67
N PHE A 801 -65.64 -5.06 -5.74
CA PHE A 801 -66.26 -5.33 -4.45
C PHE A 801 -66.29 -4.07 -3.57
N ALA A 802 -67.48 -3.54 -3.28
CA ALA A 802 -67.69 -2.43 -2.34
C ALA A 802 -67.62 -2.91 -0.87
N GLY A 803 -66.44 -3.42 -0.46
CA GLY A 803 -66.14 -3.82 0.91
C GLY A 803 -65.88 -2.62 1.85
N SER A 804 -65.89 -2.86 3.17
CA SER A 804 -65.50 -1.84 4.15
C SER A 804 -64.01 -1.49 4.03
N GLU A 805 -63.66 -0.22 4.26
CA GLU A 805 -62.26 0.25 4.20
C GLU A 805 -61.32 -0.54 5.13
N GLU A 806 -61.85 -1.11 6.22
CA GLU A 806 -61.11 -1.93 7.18
C GLU A 806 -60.49 -3.19 6.55
N ILE A 807 -61.17 -3.84 5.60
CA ILE A 807 -60.67 -5.08 4.96
C ILE A 807 -59.48 -4.78 4.04
N TYR A 808 -59.58 -3.70 3.25
CA TYR A 808 -58.50 -3.26 2.38
C TYR A 808 -57.27 -2.85 3.19
N LYS A 809 -57.48 -2.13 4.29
CA LYS A 809 -56.41 -1.72 5.20
C LYS A 809 -55.73 -2.92 5.87
N GLU A 810 -56.47 -3.93 6.30
CA GLU A 810 -55.90 -5.15 6.90
C GLU A 810 -55.05 -5.94 5.88
N ILE A 811 -55.54 -6.09 4.64
CA ILE A 811 -54.78 -6.75 3.57
C ILE A 811 -53.50 -5.96 3.26
N GLN A 812 -53.60 -4.63 3.17
CA GLN A 812 -52.45 -3.76 2.91
C GLN A 812 -51.41 -3.85 4.03
N GLU A 813 -51.81 -3.74 5.30
CA GLU A 813 -50.91 -3.85 6.45
C GLU A 813 -50.18 -5.19 6.46
N ARG A 814 -50.86 -6.28 6.07
CA ARG A 814 -50.22 -7.59 5.94
C ARG A 814 -49.29 -7.69 4.73
N ILE A 815 -49.63 -7.10 3.59
CA ILE A 815 -48.73 -7.01 2.42
C ILE A 815 -47.46 -6.25 2.81
N GLU A 816 -47.59 -5.09 3.44
CA GLU A 816 -46.44 -4.29 3.90
C GLU A 816 -45.59 -5.06 4.92
N LYS A 817 -46.20 -5.77 5.86
CA LYS A 817 -45.48 -6.64 6.82
C LYS A 817 -44.74 -7.79 6.11
N ASN A 818 -45.36 -8.41 5.12
CA ASN A 818 -44.78 -9.47 4.31
C ASN A 818 -43.61 -8.97 3.45
N VAL A 819 -43.71 -7.76 2.91
CA VAL A 819 -42.64 -7.08 2.17
C VAL A 819 -41.51 -6.71 3.11
N PHE A 820 -41.81 -6.17 4.29
CA PHE A 820 -40.81 -5.85 5.32
C PHE A 820 -40.01 -7.10 5.74
N THR A 821 -40.70 -8.21 5.97
CA THR A 821 -40.08 -9.48 6.36
C THR A 821 -39.19 -10.04 5.25
N ARG A 822 -39.56 -9.84 3.97
CA ARG A 822 -38.77 -10.27 2.80
C ARG A 822 -37.57 -9.37 2.53
N ALA A 823 -37.73 -8.05 2.63
CA ALA A 823 -36.63 -7.09 2.49
C ALA A 823 -35.59 -7.26 3.60
N GLY A 824 -36.04 -7.69 4.78
CA GLY A 824 -35.18 -8.23 5.83
C GLY A 824 -34.31 -7.20 6.54
N ILE A 825 -34.46 -5.90 6.28
CA ILE A 825 -33.65 -4.82 6.87
C ILE A 825 -34.52 -3.82 7.64
N ASP A 826 -34.09 -3.50 8.87
CA ASP A 826 -34.65 -2.40 9.64
C ASP A 826 -33.77 -1.15 9.47
N PRO A 827 -34.26 -0.10 8.79
CA PRO A 827 -33.48 1.12 8.55
C PRO A 827 -33.17 1.90 9.82
N ARG A 828 -33.95 1.73 10.91
CA ARG A 828 -33.68 2.45 12.16
C ARG A 828 -32.54 1.83 12.95
N SER A 829 -32.48 0.50 12.99
CA SER A 829 -31.41 -0.21 13.68
C SER A 829 -30.23 -0.56 12.78
N CYS A 830 -30.36 -0.37 11.47
CA CYS A 830 -29.39 -0.76 10.43
C CYS A 830 -29.04 -2.25 10.44
N LYS A 831 -29.96 -3.09 10.93
CA LYS A 831 -29.74 -4.52 11.10
C LYS A 831 -30.62 -5.33 10.18
N SER A 832 -30.08 -6.48 9.77
CA SER A 832 -30.71 -7.42 8.88
C SER A 832 -31.14 -8.68 9.63
N THR A 833 -32.23 -9.29 9.16
CA THR A 833 -32.70 -10.59 9.62
C THR A 833 -31.89 -11.69 8.93
N ILE A 834 -31.31 -12.59 9.70
CA ILE A 834 -30.43 -13.67 9.22
C ILE A 834 -31.07 -15.01 9.57
N ARG A 835 -30.90 -16.00 8.69
CA ARG A 835 -31.20 -17.41 8.94
C ARG A 835 -29.93 -18.20 9.22
N ASP A 836 -30.00 -19.12 10.17
CA ASP A 836 -28.93 -20.06 10.45
C ASP A 836 -28.81 -21.05 9.28
N GLY A 837 -27.62 -21.19 8.70
CA GLY A 837 -27.39 -22.14 7.61
C GLY A 837 -27.50 -23.60 8.03
N LEU A 838 -27.26 -23.91 9.31
CA LEU A 838 -27.29 -25.28 9.84
C LEU A 838 -28.72 -25.79 10.10
N THR A 839 -29.60 -24.92 10.60
CA THR A 839 -30.98 -25.31 10.95
C THR A 839 -32.04 -24.75 10.02
N GLY A 840 -31.73 -23.67 9.29
CA GLY A 840 -32.68 -22.90 8.49
C GLY A 840 -33.55 -21.94 9.31
N ASP A 841 -33.43 -21.94 10.64
CA ASP A 841 -34.23 -21.10 11.52
C ASP A 841 -33.76 -19.65 11.48
N THR A 842 -34.69 -18.72 11.66
CA THR A 842 -34.37 -17.29 11.78
C THR A 842 -33.71 -17.00 13.13
N VAL A 843 -32.59 -16.28 13.12
CA VAL A 843 -31.91 -15.82 14.33
C VAL A 843 -32.82 -14.83 15.09
N PRO A 844 -32.98 -14.95 16.41
CA PRO A 844 -33.97 -14.18 17.16
C PRO A 844 -33.70 -12.68 17.20
N ASN A 845 -32.42 -12.27 17.15
CA ASN A 845 -32.03 -10.86 17.13
C ASN A 845 -31.55 -10.48 15.73
N PRO A 846 -31.95 -9.31 15.19
CA PRO A 846 -31.41 -8.82 13.94
C PRO A 846 -29.93 -8.47 14.13
N ILE A 847 -29.13 -8.70 13.10
CA ILE A 847 -27.67 -8.64 13.12
C ILE A 847 -27.19 -7.58 12.14
N THR A 848 -26.09 -6.91 12.48
CA THR A 848 -25.46 -5.97 11.55
C THR A 848 -24.79 -6.75 10.42
N VAL A 849 -25.29 -6.53 9.20
CA VAL A 849 -24.74 -7.09 7.97
C VAL A 849 -24.45 -5.95 6.99
N GLY A 850 -23.35 -6.04 6.28
CA GLY A 850 -23.05 -5.11 5.20
C GLY A 850 -21.76 -5.41 4.49
N MET A 851 -21.32 -4.48 3.63
CA MET A 851 -20.08 -4.64 2.87
C MET A 851 -18.97 -3.84 3.52
N ILE A 852 -17.86 -4.50 3.83
CA ILE A 852 -16.65 -3.86 4.37
C ILE A 852 -15.45 -4.18 3.49
N TYR A 853 -14.50 -3.25 3.42
CA TYR A 853 -13.28 -3.43 2.64
C TYR A 853 -12.20 -4.15 3.46
N MET A 854 -11.96 -5.42 3.13
CA MET A 854 -11.03 -6.29 3.84
C MET A 854 -9.78 -6.60 3.00
N LEU A 855 -8.64 -6.68 3.67
CA LEU A 855 -7.32 -6.89 3.08
C LEU A 855 -6.73 -8.25 3.50
N LYS A 856 -6.00 -8.88 2.58
CA LYS A 856 -5.13 -10.03 2.86
C LYS A 856 -3.72 -9.52 3.17
N LEU A 857 -3.18 -9.88 4.34
CA LEU A 857 -1.83 -9.48 4.73
C LEU A 857 -0.78 -10.46 4.19
N GLU A 858 0.49 -10.05 4.19
CA GLU A 858 1.63 -10.89 3.76
C GLU A 858 1.96 -12.05 4.73
N HIS A 859 1.18 -12.26 5.79
CA HIS A 859 1.53 -13.07 6.96
C HIS A 859 0.72 -14.34 7.15
#